data_AF-A0A939W9A3-F1
#
_entry.id   AF-A0A939W9A3-F1
#
_cell.length_a   1.000
_cell.length_b   1.000
_cell.length_c   1.000
_cell.angle_alpha   90.00
_cell.angle_beta   90.00
_cell.angle_gamma   90.00
#
_symmetry.space_group_name_H-M   'P 1'
#
loop_
_entity.id
_entity.type
_entity.pdbx_description
1 polymer ?
#
loop_
_entity_poly.entity_id
_entity_poly.type
_entity_poly.pdbx_seq_one_letter_code
_entity_poly.pdbx_strand_id
1 'polypeptide(L)'
;MRIRSVLSCLLVTSLVLGTSCRKKKEIKIPRTFSDYYSADTTVIETDSIINGEILDDYICVQTYEESEEYRRSYTQYVCDSYSGSACSPVDENGDPIQPDNHLLFYDLDGKGISSFDMNEEFGRSLDYRRFAVSGNDIWALSKLIDENGNHSWRVDKVDVKKGSVKHADLEFIDTPDFIRAFFVDSSERICIIGSQLYTDGLTLFIFPGNGELKSIMVPCTNISNLVEWNGDLAFIQIDPENGDSLAYRLDEKKMTWEEEKTGLQQSYRALVCDGQLFSYSDKKIETIGEEKKDELLWASVSVFGSIGNVTLDPDGKMRVLSTLASGDMIVLYKLAPAEKDPASEKKEIVIAGCGVQETLLPALIEEMSILNPDVKYILRDYRDDFEIPDGENEEYWSPSLQEIYKVMSLDLVSGNAPDIYYDPYNTLDLGELARLGYLLDLSPYVDKLDSTNYFMNQMKMGKKNPYEICMTFSISAFEASPDYVKNPDTWTFEDFYQSAAGFTDYQCIQTIYSRQSLLEKAILANVDKFIVDGEAKFTSDEYIRFLNWARDFGRLKDWDEYRAAELDDGLFMLDWASLTSLWDIISLGDHILVGWPNENGSLHMTPTDLLAVSSTCENPDLAWELLEHAVSSDYQTRYSDMLMAIPVNQDAFRARCSSTYAMLKENPPENLKSEEEYVRAFIVQIERADHIVTGSRAILDICLDEALAFFDGQYSAEHAAELTRHRVQTYLDETK
;
A
#
# COMPACT_ATOMS: atom_id res chain seq x y z
N MET A 1 23.84 -15.65 -75.01
CA MET A 1 23.20 -15.14 -76.26
C MET A 1 21.68 -15.14 -76.05
N ARG A 2 20.99 -14.13 -76.60
CA ARG A 2 19.52 -13.89 -76.74
C ARG A 2 18.55 -15.11 -76.58
N ILE A 3 17.27 -15.03 -76.15
CA ILE A 3 16.35 -13.96 -75.61
C ILE A 3 15.02 -14.61 -75.09
N ARG A 4 14.21 -13.89 -74.28
CA ARG A 4 12.72 -13.96 -73.99
C ARG A 4 11.91 -15.21 -74.46
N SER A 5 11.14 -15.95 -73.65
CA SER A 5 9.99 -15.65 -72.73
C SER A 5 8.61 -15.42 -73.42
N VAL A 6 7.53 -16.09 -72.96
CA VAL A 6 6.12 -15.62 -72.79
C VAL A 6 5.13 -16.81 -72.54
N LEU A 7 4.02 -16.53 -71.83
CA LEU A 7 2.94 -17.45 -71.38
C LEU A 7 1.96 -17.88 -72.49
N SER A 8 1.17 -18.93 -72.20
CA SER A 8 -0.28 -19.04 -72.53
C SER A 8 -0.97 -20.07 -71.63
N CYS A 9 -2.22 -19.85 -71.23
CA CYS A 9 -2.98 -20.67 -70.27
C CYS A 9 -4.36 -21.11 -70.83
N LEU A 10 -4.87 -22.27 -70.37
CA LEU A 10 -6.26 -22.78 -70.28
C LEU A 10 -6.13 -24.31 -70.09
N LEU A 11 -6.59 -24.99 -69.01
CA LEU A 11 -7.99 -25.27 -68.59
C LEU A 11 -8.76 -26.08 -69.65
N VAL A 12 -9.40 -27.23 -69.36
CA VAL A 12 -9.62 -28.03 -68.11
C VAL A 12 -9.88 -29.52 -68.56
N THR A 13 -9.96 -30.63 -67.79
CA THR A 13 -10.74 -31.01 -66.56
C THR A 13 -10.18 -32.26 -65.84
N SER A 14 -10.41 -32.36 -64.53
CA SER A 14 -10.62 -33.57 -63.67
C SER A 14 -9.94 -34.94 -63.95
N LEU A 15 -9.21 -35.44 -62.94
CA LEU A 15 -9.69 -36.56 -62.12
C LEU A 15 -9.15 -36.43 -60.67
N VAL A 16 -9.58 -37.31 -59.74
CA VAL A 16 -9.56 -37.05 -58.28
C VAL A 16 -8.77 -38.12 -57.51
N LEU A 17 -7.96 -37.73 -56.50
CA LEU A 17 -7.97 -38.24 -55.10
C LEU A 17 -6.75 -37.79 -54.26
N GLY A 18 -7.03 -37.26 -53.06
CA GLY A 18 -6.32 -37.65 -51.83
C GLY A 18 -4.96 -37.04 -51.43
N THR A 19 -4.93 -35.78 -50.97
CA THR A 19 -4.28 -35.39 -49.68
C THR A 19 -4.75 -33.98 -49.27
N SER A 20 -5.16 -33.79 -48.02
CA SER A 20 -5.69 -32.51 -47.51
C SER A 20 -4.61 -31.67 -46.80
N CYS A 21 -3.58 -31.24 -47.53
CA CYS A 21 -2.63 -30.25 -47.03
C CYS A 21 -3.29 -28.86 -46.91
N ARG A 22 -4.00 -28.60 -45.81
CA ARG A 22 -4.27 -27.22 -45.37
C ARG A 22 -2.93 -26.58 -45.02
N LYS A 23 -2.39 -25.75 -45.90
CA LYS A 23 -1.31 -24.83 -45.54
C LYS A 23 -1.83 -23.92 -44.43
N LYS A 24 -1.24 -23.95 -43.23
CA LYS A 24 -1.25 -22.77 -42.36
C LYS A 24 -0.70 -21.61 -43.22
N LYS A 25 -1.37 -20.46 -43.23
CA LYS A 25 -0.65 -19.21 -43.47
C LYS A 25 0.19 -19.01 -42.22
N GLU A 26 1.50 -19.04 -42.34
CA GLU A 26 2.35 -18.32 -41.39
C GLU A 26 2.05 -16.84 -41.61
N ILE A 27 1.19 -16.28 -40.76
CA ILE A 27 1.17 -14.84 -40.56
C ILE A 27 2.29 -14.58 -39.56
N LYS A 28 3.48 -14.23 -40.07
CA LYS A 28 4.51 -13.65 -39.21
C LYS A 28 4.05 -12.25 -38.81
N ILE A 29 3.26 -12.18 -37.74
CA ILE A 29 3.04 -10.95 -36.98
C ILE A 29 4.42 -10.52 -36.44
N PRO A 30 4.80 -9.23 -36.49
CA PRO A 30 6.00 -8.75 -35.81
C PRO A 30 5.93 -9.13 -34.32
N ARG A 31 6.97 -9.76 -33.79
CA ARG A 31 7.06 -10.15 -32.37
C ARG A 31 7.49 -8.96 -31.51
N THR A 32 6.68 -7.91 -31.54
CA THR A 32 6.78 -6.73 -30.69
C THR A 32 5.41 -6.49 -30.08
N PHE A 33 5.36 -5.89 -28.89
CA PHE A 33 4.11 -5.41 -28.33
C PHE A 33 3.51 -4.34 -29.25
N SER A 34 2.20 -4.13 -29.14
CA SER A 34 1.56 -2.99 -29.79
C SER A 34 2.03 -1.70 -29.12
N ASP A 35 2.28 -0.63 -29.88
CA ASP A 35 2.56 0.69 -29.31
C ASP A 35 1.43 1.15 -28.38
N TYR A 36 0.21 0.66 -28.61
CA TYR A 36 -1.01 1.01 -27.89
C TYR A 36 -1.94 -0.19 -27.67
N TYR A 37 -2.67 -0.18 -26.54
CA TYR A 37 -3.68 -1.19 -26.19
C TYR A 37 -4.97 -0.52 -25.72
N SER A 38 -6.12 -1.03 -26.15
CA SER A 38 -7.42 -0.77 -25.51
C SER A 38 -7.66 -1.77 -24.38
N ALA A 39 -8.06 -1.28 -23.22
CA ALA A 39 -8.48 -2.10 -22.09
C ALA A 39 -10.01 -2.17 -21.97
N ASP A 40 -10.52 -3.34 -21.63
CA ASP A 40 -11.87 -3.58 -21.13
C ASP A 40 -11.74 -4.24 -19.75
N THR A 41 -12.37 -3.69 -18.71
CA THR A 41 -12.05 -4.00 -17.31
C THR A 41 -13.23 -4.66 -16.62
N THR A 42 -12.98 -5.79 -15.95
CA THR A 42 -13.93 -6.48 -15.09
C THR A 42 -13.42 -6.44 -13.66
N VAL A 43 -14.21 -5.90 -12.73
CA VAL A 43 -13.90 -5.82 -11.29
C VAL A 43 -14.72 -6.87 -10.54
N ILE A 44 -14.10 -7.53 -9.57
CA ILE A 44 -14.74 -8.50 -8.68
C ILE A 44 -14.32 -8.17 -7.25
N GLU A 45 -15.30 -7.82 -6.42
CA GLU A 45 -15.17 -7.70 -4.97
C GLU A 45 -15.32 -9.10 -4.33
N THR A 46 -14.39 -9.47 -3.45
CA THR A 46 -14.49 -10.65 -2.57
C THR A 46 -13.44 -10.57 -1.46
N ASP A 47 -13.84 -10.93 -0.24
CA ASP A 47 -12.98 -10.77 0.93
C ASP A 47 -11.73 -11.66 0.90
N SER A 48 -10.61 -11.12 1.41
CA SER A 48 -9.36 -11.82 1.73
C SER A 48 -8.76 -12.69 0.60
N ILE A 49 -8.44 -12.06 -0.53
CA ILE A 49 -7.84 -12.71 -1.71
C ILE A 49 -6.37 -13.10 -1.47
N ILE A 50 -6.02 -14.37 -1.68
CA ILE A 50 -4.60 -14.81 -1.77
C ILE A 50 -4.06 -14.68 -3.20
N ASN A 51 -4.78 -15.25 -4.17
CA ASN A 51 -4.31 -15.43 -5.54
C ASN A 51 -5.49 -15.58 -6.50
N GLY A 52 -5.23 -15.36 -7.79
CA GLY A 52 -6.20 -15.64 -8.86
C GLY A 52 -5.53 -16.21 -10.10
N GLU A 53 -6.27 -17.07 -10.81
CA GLU A 53 -5.82 -17.75 -12.02
C GLU A 53 -6.78 -17.50 -13.19
N ILE A 54 -6.23 -17.33 -14.40
CA ILE A 54 -7.01 -17.16 -15.63
C ILE A 54 -7.15 -18.52 -16.34
N LEU A 55 -8.37 -18.88 -16.73
CA LEU A 55 -8.69 -20.05 -17.56
C LEU A 55 -9.25 -19.59 -18.92
N ASP A 56 -9.50 -20.52 -19.84
CA ASP A 56 -10.00 -20.18 -21.20
C ASP A 56 -11.35 -19.43 -21.17
N ASP A 57 -12.31 -19.95 -20.37
CA ASP A 57 -13.69 -19.45 -20.29
C ASP A 57 -13.98 -18.58 -19.05
N TYR A 58 -13.14 -18.67 -18.01
CA TYR A 58 -13.44 -18.23 -16.63
C TYR A 58 -12.19 -17.66 -15.94
N ILE A 59 -12.37 -17.01 -14.78
CA ILE A 59 -11.30 -16.86 -13.79
C ILE A 59 -11.62 -17.64 -12.52
N CYS A 60 -10.58 -17.92 -11.75
CA CYS A 60 -10.66 -18.53 -10.43
C CYS A 60 -9.95 -17.65 -9.40
N VAL A 61 -10.51 -17.52 -8.20
CA VAL A 61 -10.00 -16.70 -7.09
C VAL A 61 -9.92 -17.58 -5.84
N GLN A 62 -8.79 -17.54 -5.15
CA GLN A 62 -8.60 -18.18 -3.85
C GLN A 62 -8.78 -17.15 -2.74
N THR A 63 -9.68 -17.42 -1.79
CA THR A 63 -9.83 -16.64 -0.55
C THR A 63 -9.41 -17.43 0.68
N TYR A 64 -9.07 -16.72 1.76
CA TYR A 64 -8.59 -17.27 3.03
C TYR A 64 -9.01 -16.36 4.18
N GLU A 65 -9.78 -16.87 5.13
CA GLU A 65 -10.25 -16.11 6.29
C GLU A 65 -9.89 -16.83 7.59
N GLU A 66 -9.16 -16.16 8.47
CA GLU A 66 -8.81 -16.73 9.77
C GLU A 66 -9.92 -16.43 10.79
N SER A 67 -10.62 -17.46 11.25
CA SER A 67 -11.56 -17.33 12.36
C SER A 67 -10.83 -16.93 13.67
N GLU A 68 -11.53 -16.22 14.57
CA GLU A 68 -10.99 -15.84 15.88
C GLU A 68 -10.43 -17.05 16.65
N GLU A 69 -11.10 -18.20 16.53
CA GLU A 69 -10.66 -19.45 17.18
C GLU A 69 -9.37 -20.01 16.55
N TYR A 70 -9.23 -19.95 15.22
CA TYR A 70 -8.01 -20.35 14.54
C TYR A 70 -6.83 -19.46 14.96
N ARG A 71 -6.99 -18.13 14.95
CA ARG A 71 -5.93 -17.17 15.36
C ARG A 71 -5.47 -17.40 16.80
N ARG A 72 -6.42 -17.55 17.74
CA ARG A 72 -6.15 -17.83 19.15
C ARG A 72 -5.34 -19.11 19.33
N SER A 73 -5.73 -20.18 18.63
CA SER A 73 -5.09 -21.49 18.73
C SER A 73 -3.73 -21.53 17.99
N TYR A 74 -3.59 -20.82 16.87
CA TYR A 74 -2.32 -20.62 16.16
C TYR A 74 -1.30 -19.83 17.00
N THR A 75 -1.72 -18.78 17.70
CA THR A 75 -0.84 -18.02 18.60
C THR A 75 -0.30 -18.90 19.74
N GLN A 76 -1.15 -19.74 20.34
CA GLN A 76 -0.72 -20.72 21.35
C GLN A 76 0.24 -21.77 20.76
N TYR A 77 -0.09 -22.31 19.57
CA TYR A 77 0.74 -23.26 18.84
C TYR A 77 2.15 -22.72 18.55
N VAL A 78 2.28 -21.49 18.04
CA VAL A 78 3.58 -20.87 17.74
C VAL A 78 4.40 -20.64 19.02
N CYS A 79 3.78 -20.28 20.14
CA CYS A 79 4.46 -20.12 21.43
C CYS A 79 4.98 -21.44 22.02
N ASP A 80 4.20 -22.52 21.99
CA ASP A 80 4.52 -23.80 22.66
C ASP A 80 5.32 -24.80 21.78
N SER A 81 5.38 -24.59 20.45
CA SER A 81 5.92 -25.55 19.47
C SER A 81 7.44 -25.70 19.44
N TYR A 82 8.20 -24.99 20.28
CA TYR A 82 9.61 -25.31 20.58
C TYR A 82 9.82 -26.77 21.09
N SER A 83 8.73 -27.46 21.43
CA SER A 83 8.66 -28.88 21.83
C SER A 83 8.44 -29.88 20.67
N GLY A 84 8.27 -29.42 19.42
CA GLY A 84 8.40 -30.22 18.20
C GLY A 84 7.46 -31.42 18.03
N SER A 85 6.28 -31.44 18.67
CA SER A 85 5.37 -32.59 18.65
C SER A 85 3.88 -32.24 18.83
N ALA A 86 3.37 -31.30 18.02
CA ALA A 86 1.93 -31.03 17.85
C ALA A 86 1.61 -30.69 16.38
N CYS A 87 0.42 -31.07 15.90
CA CYS A 87 0.02 -30.91 14.50
C CYS A 87 -1.14 -29.91 14.37
N SER A 88 -0.81 -28.68 13.92
CA SER A 88 -1.77 -27.60 13.62
C SER A 88 -2.53 -27.02 14.83
N PRO A 89 -3.23 -25.88 14.67
CA PRO A 89 -4.21 -25.39 15.63
C PRO A 89 -5.39 -26.37 15.83
N VAL A 90 -5.88 -26.45 17.06
CA VAL A 90 -7.00 -27.29 17.51
C VAL A 90 -8.03 -26.48 18.30
N ASP A 91 -9.29 -26.93 18.32
CA ASP A 91 -10.37 -26.35 19.12
C ASP A 91 -10.28 -26.72 20.62
N GLU A 92 -11.28 -26.33 21.41
CA GLU A 92 -11.36 -26.69 22.84
C GLU A 92 -11.54 -28.20 23.13
N ASN A 93 -11.88 -29.01 22.12
CA ASN A 93 -12.02 -30.47 22.21
C ASN A 93 -10.74 -31.22 21.78
N GLY A 94 -9.82 -30.53 21.08
CA GLY A 94 -8.62 -31.10 20.47
C GLY A 94 -8.81 -31.52 19.01
N ASP A 95 -9.93 -31.17 18.37
CA ASP A 95 -10.16 -31.39 16.95
C ASP A 95 -9.46 -30.29 16.12
N PRO A 96 -8.69 -30.63 15.06
CA PRO A 96 -7.99 -29.62 14.26
C PRO A 96 -8.94 -28.63 13.58
N ILE A 97 -8.61 -27.34 13.71
CA ILE A 97 -9.29 -26.22 13.07
C ILE A 97 -8.40 -25.61 11.99
N GLN A 98 -9.04 -25.02 10.98
CA GLN A 98 -8.41 -24.48 9.79
C GLN A 98 -9.01 -23.09 9.53
N PRO A 99 -8.31 -22.20 8.83
CA PRO A 99 -8.93 -20.98 8.32
C PRO A 99 -9.92 -21.36 7.20
N ASP A 100 -11.00 -20.61 7.09
CA ASP A 100 -11.98 -20.80 6.02
C ASP A 100 -11.33 -20.43 4.68
N ASN A 101 -11.63 -21.21 3.66
CA ASN A 101 -10.76 -21.33 2.49
C ASN A 101 -11.62 -21.70 1.28
N HIS A 102 -11.89 -20.74 0.41
CA HIS A 102 -12.78 -20.96 -0.73
C HIS A 102 -12.07 -20.81 -2.08
N LEU A 103 -12.53 -21.61 -3.04
CA LEU A 103 -12.15 -21.52 -4.44
C LEU A 103 -13.35 -21.02 -5.23
N LEU A 104 -13.34 -19.73 -5.57
CA LEU A 104 -14.42 -19.01 -6.21
C LEU A 104 -14.20 -18.95 -7.72
N PHE A 105 -15.27 -19.05 -8.50
CA PHE A 105 -15.21 -19.03 -9.97
C PHE A 105 -16.17 -18.00 -10.54
N TYR A 106 -15.67 -17.19 -11.47
CA TYR A 106 -16.40 -16.11 -12.12
C TYR A 106 -16.24 -16.22 -13.65
N ASP A 107 -17.24 -15.77 -14.41
CA ASP A 107 -17.05 -15.56 -15.84
C ASP A 107 -16.21 -14.30 -16.11
N LEU A 108 -15.75 -14.12 -17.35
CA LEU A 108 -14.88 -13.01 -17.75
C LEU A 108 -15.58 -11.63 -17.69
N ASP A 109 -16.88 -11.60 -17.36
CA ASP A 109 -17.70 -10.42 -17.13
C ASP A 109 -17.99 -10.21 -15.63
N GLY A 110 -17.34 -10.96 -14.74
CA GLY A 110 -17.30 -10.73 -13.29
C GLY A 110 -18.38 -11.44 -12.49
N LYS A 111 -19.18 -12.31 -13.12
CA LYS A 111 -20.33 -12.93 -12.47
C LYS A 111 -19.99 -14.31 -11.93
N GLY A 112 -20.28 -14.52 -10.64
CA GLY A 112 -20.09 -15.80 -9.96
C GLY A 112 -20.82 -16.98 -10.63
N ILE A 113 -20.09 -18.10 -10.75
CA ILE A 113 -20.52 -19.36 -11.38
C ILE A 113 -20.72 -20.45 -10.32
N SER A 114 -19.70 -20.64 -9.48
CA SER A 114 -19.62 -21.68 -8.46
C SER A 114 -18.57 -21.32 -7.42
N SER A 115 -18.74 -21.82 -6.20
CA SER A 115 -17.72 -21.84 -5.15
C SER A 115 -17.50 -23.27 -4.67
N PHE A 116 -16.31 -23.55 -4.15
CA PHE A 116 -15.99 -24.79 -3.46
C PHE A 116 -15.39 -24.45 -2.09
N ASP A 117 -15.83 -25.13 -1.04
CA ASP A 117 -15.12 -25.15 0.24
C ASP A 117 -13.89 -26.06 0.08
N MET A 118 -12.70 -25.51 0.26
CA MET A 118 -11.47 -26.27 0.04
C MET A 118 -11.16 -27.25 1.18
N ASN A 119 -11.69 -27.01 2.38
CA ASN A 119 -11.47 -27.84 3.55
C ASN A 119 -12.41 -29.07 3.54
N GLU A 120 -13.64 -28.93 3.01
CA GLU A 120 -14.55 -30.04 2.73
C GLU A 120 -14.13 -30.85 1.49
N GLU A 121 -13.98 -30.21 0.32
CA GLU A 121 -13.87 -30.92 -0.97
C GLU A 121 -12.49 -31.54 -1.23
N PHE A 122 -11.40 -30.92 -0.77
CA PHE A 122 -10.02 -31.36 -1.03
C PHE A 122 -9.44 -32.12 0.17
N GLY A 123 -10.05 -31.90 1.35
CA GLY A 123 -9.56 -32.32 2.64
C GLY A 123 -8.67 -31.28 3.31
N ARG A 124 -8.47 -31.46 4.62
CA ARG A 124 -7.70 -30.57 5.48
C ARG A 124 -6.22 -30.53 5.06
N SER A 125 -5.67 -29.34 4.84
CA SER A 125 -4.26 -29.12 4.45
C SER A 125 -3.54 -28.29 5.51
N LEU A 126 -2.27 -28.59 5.80
CA LEU A 126 -1.47 -27.90 6.84
C LEU A 126 -0.50 -26.85 6.30
N ASP A 127 -0.65 -26.50 5.02
CA ASP A 127 0.16 -25.53 4.27
C ASP A 127 -0.76 -24.90 3.20
N TYR A 128 -0.38 -23.72 2.71
CA TYR A 128 -1.07 -23.01 1.64
C TYR A 128 -1.15 -23.91 0.40
N ARG A 129 -2.37 -24.28 -0.01
CA ARG A 129 -2.63 -25.06 -1.23
C ARG A 129 -1.99 -24.34 -2.43
N ARG A 130 -1.27 -25.07 -3.29
CA ARG A 130 -0.68 -24.53 -4.54
C ARG A 130 -1.58 -24.88 -5.71
N PHE A 131 -1.72 -23.99 -6.69
CA PHE A 131 -2.61 -24.19 -7.84
C PHE A 131 -1.85 -24.30 -9.15
N ALA A 132 -2.46 -24.97 -10.12
CA ALA A 132 -2.02 -25.03 -11.51
C ALA A 132 -3.24 -25.15 -12.44
N VAL A 133 -3.22 -24.45 -13.58
CA VAL A 133 -4.26 -24.52 -14.61
C VAL A 133 -3.76 -25.30 -15.81
N SER A 134 -4.61 -26.17 -16.37
CA SER A 134 -4.40 -26.77 -17.70
C SER A 134 -5.72 -26.67 -18.49
N GLY A 135 -5.78 -25.68 -19.39
CA GLY A 135 -7.00 -25.31 -20.13
C GLY A 135 -8.10 -24.75 -19.22
N ASN A 136 -9.22 -25.47 -19.12
CA ASN A 136 -10.36 -25.13 -18.27
C ASN A 136 -10.42 -25.97 -16.97
N ASP A 137 -9.43 -26.83 -16.72
CA ASP A 137 -9.33 -27.60 -15.47
C ASP A 137 -8.29 -26.95 -14.54
N ILE A 138 -8.69 -26.63 -13.31
CA ILE A 138 -7.77 -26.22 -12.25
C ILE A 138 -7.44 -27.42 -11.34
N TRP A 139 -6.19 -27.47 -10.91
CA TRP A 139 -5.63 -28.47 -10.05
C TRP A 139 -5.10 -27.79 -8.78
N ALA A 140 -5.37 -28.37 -7.61
CA ALA A 140 -4.75 -27.98 -6.36
C ALA A 140 -3.77 -29.06 -5.87
N LEU A 141 -2.74 -28.64 -5.14
CA LEU A 141 -1.76 -29.47 -4.48
C LEU A 141 -1.80 -29.19 -2.98
N SER A 142 -2.21 -30.19 -2.20
CA SER A 142 -2.52 -30.10 -0.77
C SER A 142 -1.50 -30.89 0.07
N LYS A 143 -1.01 -30.31 1.17
CA LYS A 143 -0.10 -30.97 2.14
C LYS A 143 -0.92 -31.60 3.25
N LEU A 144 -0.92 -32.93 3.33
CA LEU A 144 -1.66 -33.70 4.33
C LEU A 144 -0.70 -34.25 5.40
N ILE A 145 -1.18 -34.52 6.61
CA ILE A 145 -0.43 -35.25 7.66
C ILE A 145 -1.30 -36.38 8.24
N ASP A 146 -0.67 -37.50 8.60
CA ASP A 146 -1.29 -38.65 9.27
C ASP A 146 -1.28 -38.55 10.81
N GLU A 147 -1.94 -39.48 11.49
CA GLU A 147 -1.99 -39.58 12.97
C GLU A 147 -0.61 -39.73 13.65
N ASN A 148 0.45 -39.99 12.88
CA ASN A 148 1.81 -40.19 13.38
C ASN A 148 2.73 -38.97 13.11
N GLY A 149 2.22 -37.93 12.45
CA GLY A 149 3.00 -36.74 12.05
C GLY A 149 3.76 -36.87 10.73
N ASN A 150 3.55 -37.94 9.95
CA ASN A 150 4.13 -38.07 8.60
C ASN A 150 3.32 -37.22 7.62
N HIS A 151 3.98 -36.43 6.76
CA HIS A 151 3.28 -35.72 5.68
C HIS A 151 3.26 -36.48 4.35
N SER A 152 2.26 -36.17 3.56
CA SER A 152 2.10 -36.59 2.17
C SER A 152 1.50 -35.46 1.33
N TRP A 153 1.47 -35.63 0.02
CA TRP A 153 0.90 -34.67 -0.91
C TRP A 153 -0.22 -35.30 -1.72
N ARG A 154 -1.32 -34.57 -1.87
CA ARG A 154 -2.45 -34.91 -2.74
C ARG A 154 -2.58 -33.89 -3.85
N VAL A 155 -2.95 -34.36 -5.04
CA VAL A 155 -3.44 -33.49 -6.11
C VAL A 155 -4.94 -33.67 -6.30
N ASP A 156 -5.62 -32.56 -6.54
CA ASP A 156 -7.08 -32.47 -6.62
C ASP A 156 -7.49 -31.74 -7.91
N LYS A 157 -8.15 -32.43 -8.85
CA LYS A 157 -8.61 -31.85 -10.13
C LYS A 157 -10.07 -31.43 -10.05
N VAL A 158 -10.36 -30.14 -10.27
CA VAL A 158 -11.71 -29.56 -10.19
C VAL A 158 -12.38 -29.51 -11.56
N ASP A 159 -13.52 -30.18 -11.71
CA ASP A 159 -14.37 -30.14 -12.92
C ASP A 159 -15.45 -29.07 -12.73
N VAL A 160 -15.10 -27.80 -12.94
CA VAL A 160 -15.94 -26.61 -12.65
C VAL A 160 -17.35 -26.74 -13.25
N LYS A 161 -17.43 -27.22 -14.50
CA LYS A 161 -18.70 -27.38 -15.25
C LYS A 161 -19.58 -28.54 -14.75
N LYS A 162 -19.10 -29.37 -13.82
CA LYS A 162 -19.87 -30.44 -13.17
C LYS A 162 -20.06 -30.25 -11.66
N GLY A 163 -19.31 -29.33 -11.04
CA GLY A 163 -19.29 -29.19 -9.58
C GLY A 163 -18.77 -30.45 -8.90
N SER A 164 -17.59 -30.94 -9.32
CA SER A 164 -17.02 -32.18 -8.77
C SER A 164 -15.50 -32.19 -8.79
N VAL A 165 -14.87 -32.54 -7.68
CA VAL A 165 -13.42 -32.73 -7.55
C VAL A 165 -13.03 -34.20 -7.80
N LYS A 166 -11.78 -34.45 -8.19
CA LYS A 166 -11.16 -35.78 -8.29
C LYS A 166 -9.78 -35.78 -7.65
N HIS A 167 -9.58 -36.68 -6.69
CA HIS A 167 -8.36 -36.77 -5.89
C HIS A 167 -7.41 -37.83 -6.43
N ALA A 168 -6.11 -37.58 -6.31
CA ALA A 168 -5.06 -38.59 -6.39
C ALA A 168 -3.96 -38.28 -5.37
N ASP A 169 -3.64 -39.23 -4.51
CA ASP A 169 -2.50 -39.12 -3.59
C ASP A 169 -1.19 -39.38 -4.37
N LEU A 170 -0.13 -38.63 -4.08
CA LEU A 170 1.12 -38.65 -4.86
C LEU A 170 2.22 -39.46 -4.14
N GLU A 171 2.62 -40.58 -4.73
CA GLU A 171 3.73 -41.42 -4.23
C GLU A 171 5.09 -40.91 -4.73
N PHE A 172 5.87 -40.27 -3.85
CA PHE A 172 7.23 -39.82 -4.14
C PHE A 172 8.27 -40.93 -3.84
N ILE A 173 9.42 -40.88 -4.53
CA ILE A 173 10.63 -41.66 -4.14
C ILE A 173 11.18 -41.12 -2.80
N ASP A 174 11.23 -39.79 -2.71
CA ASP A 174 11.69 -39.00 -1.58
C ASP A 174 10.68 -37.85 -1.42
N THR A 175 9.82 -37.91 -0.40
CA THR A 175 8.77 -36.90 -0.21
C THR A 175 9.39 -35.53 0.10
N PRO A 176 9.05 -34.46 -0.65
CA PRO A 176 9.52 -33.11 -0.34
C PRO A 176 8.78 -32.53 0.87
N ASP A 177 9.47 -31.73 1.66
CA ASP A 177 8.92 -30.97 2.78
C ASP A 177 8.31 -29.64 2.32
N PHE A 178 8.93 -29.01 1.31
CA PHE A 178 8.55 -27.70 0.78
C PHE A 178 8.38 -27.76 -0.74
N ILE A 179 7.36 -27.08 -1.27
CA ILE A 179 7.12 -26.95 -2.72
C ILE A 179 7.45 -25.52 -3.18
N ARG A 180 8.36 -25.42 -4.15
CA ARG A 180 8.78 -24.17 -4.80
C ARG A 180 7.97 -23.85 -6.05
N ALA A 181 7.51 -24.86 -6.78
CA ALA A 181 6.64 -24.74 -7.95
C ALA A 181 5.76 -25.97 -8.16
N PHE A 182 4.55 -25.76 -8.67
CA PHE A 182 3.61 -26.79 -9.12
C PHE A 182 3.08 -26.38 -10.50
N PHE A 183 2.97 -27.34 -11.42
CA PHE A 183 2.55 -27.13 -12.80
C PHE A 183 1.91 -28.40 -13.36
N VAL A 184 0.96 -28.25 -14.28
CA VAL A 184 0.36 -29.36 -15.04
C VAL A 184 0.46 -29.02 -16.52
N ASP A 185 1.16 -29.85 -17.29
CA ASP A 185 1.43 -29.57 -18.70
C ASP A 185 0.25 -29.85 -19.64
N SER A 186 0.43 -29.59 -20.95
CA SER A 186 -0.61 -29.82 -21.96
C SER A 186 -0.96 -31.30 -22.18
N SER A 187 -0.23 -32.22 -21.54
CA SER A 187 -0.46 -33.67 -21.56
C SER A 187 -1.04 -34.19 -20.22
N GLU A 188 -1.53 -33.29 -19.35
CA GLU A 188 -2.00 -33.57 -17.99
C GLU A 188 -0.94 -34.27 -17.10
N ARG A 189 0.36 -33.99 -17.30
CA ARG A 189 1.42 -34.50 -16.42
C ARG A 189 1.67 -33.54 -15.28
N ILE A 190 1.61 -34.06 -14.06
CA ILE A 190 1.85 -33.30 -12.83
C ILE A 190 3.36 -33.12 -12.63
N CYS A 191 3.79 -31.87 -12.55
CA CYS A 191 5.18 -31.46 -12.45
C CYS A 191 5.36 -30.62 -11.18
N ILE A 192 6.22 -31.08 -10.27
CA ILE A 192 6.38 -30.50 -8.93
C ILE A 192 7.86 -30.28 -8.67
N ILE A 193 8.25 -29.07 -8.24
CA ILE A 193 9.60 -28.78 -7.74
C ILE A 193 9.54 -28.54 -6.24
N GLY A 194 10.35 -29.27 -5.47
CA GLY A 194 10.44 -29.15 -4.02
C GLY A 194 11.79 -29.59 -3.45
N SER A 195 11.97 -29.41 -2.15
CA SER A 195 13.16 -29.82 -1.38
C SER A 195 12.77 -30.56 -0.10
N GLN A 196 13.74 -31.27 0.47
CA GLN A 196 13.62 -31.84 1.81
C GLN A 196 14.21 -30.90 2.88
N LEU A 197 13.73 -31.01 4.10
CA LEU A 197 14.30 -30.38 5.29
C LEU A 197 15.81 -30.69 5.37
N TYR A 198 16.60 -29.66 5.69
CA TYR A 198 18.06 -29.74 5.80
C TYR A 198 18.79 -30.13 4.49
N THR A 199 18.19 -29.88 3.32
CA THR A 199 18.84 -30.04 2.00
C THR A 199 18.89 -28.72 1.23
N ASP A 200 20.05 -28.38 0.69
CA ASP A 200 20.30 -27.12 -0.04
C ASP A 200 19.84 -27.16 -1.52
N GLY A 201 19.09 -28.19 -1.93
CA GLY A 201 18.82 -28.51 -3.33
C GLY A 201 17.34 -28.77 -3.64
N LEU A 202 16.88 -28.27 -4.79
CA LEU A 202 15.56 -28.55 -5.34
C LEU A 202 15.59 -29.79 -6.26
N THR A 203 14.52 -30.56 -6.24
CA THR A 203 14.27 -31.71 -7.13
C THR A 203 12.97 -31.47 -7.90
N LEU A 204 13.01 -31.65 -9.23
CA LEU A 204 11.83 -31.76 -10.08
C LEU A 204 11.36 -33.21 -10.10
N PHE A 205 10.08 -33.40 -9.80
CA PHE A 205 9.33 -34.65 -9.88
C PHE A 205 8.30 -34.54 -11.02
N ILE A 206 8.24 -35.56 -11.89
CA ILE A 206 7.33 -35.62 -13.04
C ILE A 206 6.51 -36.90 -12.93
N PHE A 207 5.22 -36.75 -12.66
CA PHE A 207 4.26 -37.85 -12.56
C PHE A 207 3.52 -38.01 -13.91
N PRO A 208 3.90 -38.99 -14.75
CA PRO A 208 3.15 -39.29 -15.97
C PRO A 208 1.83 -40.00 -15.62
N GLY A 209 0.72 -39.58 -16.25
CA GLY A 209 -0.58 -40.23 -16.07
C GLY A 209 -0.65 -41.72 -16.49
N ASN A 210 0.42 -42.28 -17.05
CA ASN A 210 0.57 -43.69 -17.40
C ASN A 210 2.04 -44.18 -17.45
N GLY A 211 2.82 -43.95 -16.38
CA GLY A 211 4.19 -44.46 -16.28
C GLY A 211 4.77 -44.48 -14.86
N GLU A 212 6.07 -44.74 -14.74
CA GLU A 212 6.83 -44.61 -13.49
C GLU A 212 7.22 -43.13 -13.25
N LEU A 213 7.26 -42.70 -11.99
CA LEU A 213 7.72 -41.38 -11.57
C LEU A 213 9.16 -41.12 -12.04
N LYS A 214 9.41 -39.97 -12.66
CA LYS A 214 10.77 -39.46 -12.93
C LYS A 214 11.14 -38.38 -11.91
N SER A 215 12.43 -38.30 -11.55
CA SER A 215 12.98 -37.15 -10.82
C SER A 215 14.33 -36.70 -11.38
N ILE A 216 14.68 -35.43 -11.14
CA ILE A 216 15.97 -34.82 -11.50
C ILE A 216 16.28 -33.63 -10.57
N MET A 217 17.53 -33.48 -10.16
CA MET A 217 17.99 -32.27 -9.44
C MET A 217 17.84 -31.03 -10.32
N VAL A 218 17.35 -29.94 -9.75
CA VAL A 218 17.29 -28.61 -10.37
C VAL A 218 18.65 -27.91 -10.16
N PRO A 219 19.22 -27.22 -11.17
CA PRO A 219 20.56 -26.64 -11.09
C PRO A 219 20.70 -25.44 -10.14
N CYS A 220 19.59 -24.83 -9.72
CA CYS A 220 19.55 -23.65 -8.86
C CYS A 220 18.32 -23.66 -7.93
N THR A 221 18.39 -22.92 -6.83
CA THR A 221 17.33 -22.86 -5.80
C THR A 221 16.31 -21.74 -6.00
N ASN A 222 16.68 -20.65 -6.69
CA ASN A 222 15.78 -19.53 -6.96
C ASN A 222 15.31 -19.53 -8.42
N ILE A 223 14.01 -19.77 -8.61
CA ILE A 223 13.39 -20.05 -9.91
C ILE A 223 12.07 -19.32 -10.09
N SER A 224 11.69 -19.05 -11.34
CA SER A 224 10.32 -18.70 -11.73
C SER A 224 9.35 -19.87 -11.54
N ASN A 225 8.08 -19.68 -11.89
CA ASN A 225 7.20 -20.79 -12.22
C ASN A 225 7.76 -21.65 -13.37
N LEU A 226 7.28 -22.89 -13.44
CA LEU A 226 7.47 -23.77 -14.60
C LEU A 226 6.59 -23.32 -15.77
N VAL A 227 7.05 -23.63 -16.99
CA VAL A 227 6.32 -23.48 -18.25
C VAL A 227 6.60 -24.67 -19.19
N GLU A 228 5.71 -24.93 -20.14
CA GLU A 228 6.00 -25.82 -21.27
C GLU A 228 6.54 -24.98 -22.44
N TRP A 229 7.84 -25.11 -22.74
CA TRP A 229 8.51 -24.33 -23.79
C TRP A 229 8.99 -25.23 -24.92
N ASN A 230 8.39 -25.07 -26.11
CA ASN A 230 8.65 -25.89 -27.31
C ASN A 230 8.42 -27.42 -27.12
N GLY A 231 7.62 -27.80 -26.12
CA GLY A 231 7.31 -29.20 -25.79
C GLY A 231 8.25 -29.84 -24.75
N ASP A 232 9.19 -29.07 -24.19
CA ASP A 232 10.01 -29.46 -23.05
C ASP A 232 9.62 -28.62 -21.82
N LEU A 233 9.82 -29.14 -20.60
CA LEU A 233 9.63 -28.36 -19.37
C LEU A 233 10.76 -27.34 -19.20
N ALA A 234 10.43 -26.11 -18.83
CA ALA A 234 11.41 -25.05 -18.62
C ALA A 234 11.06 -24.12 -17.44
N PHE A 235 12.07 -23.40 -16.93
CA PHE A 235 11.94 -22.30 -15.96
C PHE A 235 13.09 -21.29 -16.17
N ILE A 236 13.01 -20.14 -15.50
CA ILE A 236 14.06 -19.10 -15.49
C ILE A 236 14.70 -19.03 -14.09
N GLN A 237 16.03 -19.01 -14.01
CA GLN A 237 16.77 -18.74 -12.77
C GLN A 237 16.69 -17.25 -12.41
N ILE A 238 16.48 -16.98 -11.12
CA ILE A 238 16.45 -15.63 -10.56
C ILE A 238 17.76 -15.41 -9.78
N ASP A 239 18.79 -14.87 -10.45
CA ASP A 239 20.09 -14.54 -9.83
C ASP A 239 19.98 -13.25 -8.99
N PRO A 240 20.26 -13.29 -7.67
CA PRO A 240 20.16 -12.13 -6.79
C PRO A 240 21.45 -11.29 -6.67
N GLU A 241 22.59 -11.75 -7.22
CA GLU A 241 23.91 -11.13 -7.04
C GLU A 241 24.44 -10.44 -8.31
N ASN A 242 24.24 -11.03 -9.50
CA ASN A 242 24.92 -10.60 -10.73
C ASN A 242 24.00 -9.94 -11.77
N GLY A 243 22.69 -10.13 -11.68
CA GLY A 243 21.74 -9.59 -12.65
C GLY A 243 21.90 -10.16 -14.07
N ASP A 244 22.29 -11.42 -14.19
CA ASP A 244 22.41 -12.16 -15.45
C ASP A 244 21.57 -13.45 -15.29
N SER A 245 20.44 -13.57 -16.00
CA SER A 245 19.52 -14.71 -15.82
C SER A 245 19.63 -15.77 -16.92
N LEU A 246 19.29 -17.02 -16.56
CA LEU A 246 19.39 -18.20 -17.41
C LEU A 246 18.03 -18.91 -17.50
N ALA A 247 17.64 -19.32 -18.71
CA ALA A 247 16.56 -20.26 -18.92
C ALA A 247 17.12 -21.68 -18.88
N TYR A 248 16.47 -22.56 -18.14
CA TYR A 248 16.81 -23.98 -18.07
C TYR A 248 15.67 -24.80 -18.65
N ARG A 249 16.00 -25.68 -19.61
CA ARG A 249 15.05 -26.53 -20.33
C ARG A 249 15.43 -28.00 -20.20
N LEU A 250 14.47 -28.87 -19.92
CA LEU A 250 14.72 -30.27 -19.62
C LEU A 250 14.76 -31.15 -20.89
N ASP A 251 15.91 -31.73 -21.22
CA ASP A 251 15.92 -32.90 -22.11
C ASP A 251 15.46 -34.13 -21.34
N GLU A 252 14.17 -34.44 -21.45
CA GLU A 252 13.51 -35.60 -20.83
C GLU A 252 13.98 -36.98 -21.33
N LYS A 253 14.81 -37.04 -22.39
CA LYS A 253 15.39 -38.28 -22.94
C LYS A 253 16.78 -38.53 -22.39
N LYS A 254 17.54 -37.47 -22.09
CA LYS A 254 18.83 -37.52 -21.38
C LYS A 254 18.66 -37.46 -19.86
N MET A 255 17.55 -36.91 -19.36
CA MET A 255 17.38 -36.39 -18.00
C MET A 255 18.52 -35.42 -17.63
N THR A 256 18.66 -34.37 -18.44
CA THR A 256 19.65 -33.28 -18.26
C THR A 256 19.03 -31.94 -18.59
N TRP A 257 19.44 -30.89 -17.87
CA TRP A 257 19.12 -29.51 -18.22
C TRP A 257 20.02 -29.01 -19.35
N GLU A 258 19.41 -28.29 -20.29
CA GLU A 258 20.08 -27.44 -21.28
C GLU A 258 19.89 -25.98 -20.85
N GLU A 259 20.96 -25.18 -20.85
CA GLU A 259 20.97 -23.79 -20.40
C GLU A 259 21.01 -22.81 -21.59
N GLU A 260 20.26 -21.71 -21.50
CA GLU A 260 20.21 -20.65 -22.50
C GLU A 260 20.20 -19.27 -21.82
N LYS A 261 20.96 -18.30 -22.36
CA LYS A 261 21.00 -16.94 -21.82
C LYS A 261 19.73 -16.17 -22.19
N THR A 262 19.06 -15.58 -21.20
CA THR A 262 17.80 -14.84 -21.41
C THR A 262 18.03 -13.42 -21.91
N GLY A 263 19.11 -12.77 -21.45
CA GLY A 263 19.34 -11.33 -21.60
C GLY A 263 18.54 -10.45 -20.62
N LEU A 264 17.85 -11.01 -19.63
CA LEU A 264 17.11 -10.23 -18.62
C LEU A 264 17.94 -9.99 -17.36
N GLN A 265 17.88 -8.78 -16.83
CA GLN A 265 18.56 -8.41 -15.57
C GLN A 265 17.85 -8.95 -14.33
N GLN A 266 16.52 -8.99 -14.35
CA GLN A 266 15.67 -9.61 -13.33
C GLN A 266 14.48 -10.25 -14.03
N SER A 267 13.91 -11.30 -13.43
CA SER A 267 12.75 -12.03 -13.95
C SER A 267 12.01 -12.65 -12.76
N TYR A 268 10.68 -12.58 -12.75
CA TYR A 268 9.88 -13.03 -11.60
C TYR A 268 8.95 -14.19 -11.98
N ARG A 269 8.15 -14.03 -13.04
CA ARG A 269 7.29 -15.08 -13.60
C ARG A 269 7.51 -15.21 -15.10
N ALA A 270 7.15 -16.36 -15.67
CA ALA A 270 7.41 -16.73 -17.06
C ALA A 270 6.14 -17.24 -17.75
N LEU A 271 5.98 -16.93 -19.05
CA LEU A 271 4.93 -17.50 -19.89
C LEU A 271 5.44 -17.78 -21.32
N VAL A 272 4.72 -18.64 -22.05
CA VAL A 272 5.06 -19.04 -23.43
C VAL A 272 3.89 -18.81 -24.37
N CYS A 273 4.13 -18.12 -25.50
CA CYS A 273 3.15 -17.97 -26.58
C CYS A 273 3.81 -18.21 -27.96
N ASP A 274 3.22 -19.08 -28.79
CA ASP A 274 3.75 -19.50 -30.11
C ASP A 274 5.26 -19.85 -30.11
N GLY A 275 5.71 -20.54 -29.05
CA GLY A 275 7.11 -20.95 -28.85
C GLY A 275 8.06 -19.82 -28.44
N GLN A 276 7.58 -18.58 -28.31
CA GLN A 276 8.31 -17.46 -27.71
C GLN A 276 8.16 -17.48 -26.19
N LEU A 277 9.27 -17.32 -25.47
CA LEU A 277 9.30 -17.17 -24.01
C LEU A 277 9.24 -15.67 -23.64
N PHE A 278 8.52 -15.37 -22.58
CA PHE A 278 8.34 -14.03 -22.00
C PHE A 278 8.56 -14.07 -20.48
N SER A 279 8.99 -12.96 -19.90
CA SER A 279 9.00 -12.72 -18.46
C SER A 279 7.99 -11.64 -18.09
N TYR A 280 7.41 -11.70 -16.89
CA TYR A 280 6.59 -10.62 -16.34
C TYR A 280 6.79 -10.42 -14.83
N SER A 281 6.42 -9.24 -14.37
CA SER A 281 6.39 -8.78 -12.98
C SER A 281 5.27 -7.76 -12.78
N ASP A 282 5.15 -7.19 -11.59
CA ASP A 282 4.14 -6.17 -11.24
C ASP A 282 4.35 -4.82 -11.95
N LYS A 283 5.43 -4.67 -12.75
CA LYS A 283 5.72 -3.44 -13.50
C LYS A 283 5.62 -3.58 -15.02
N LYS A 284 5.87 -4.77 -15.58
CA LYS A 284 5.88 -5.01 -17.04
C LYS A 284 5.84 -6.48 -17.45
N ILE A 285 5.63 -6.69 -18.76
CA ILE A 285 5.94 -7.93 -19.50
C ILE A 285 7.02 -7.66 -20.57
N GLU A 286 7.93 -8.61 -20.78
CA GLU A 286 9.06 -8.47 -21.71
C GLU A 286 9.47 -9.77 -22.42
N THR A 287 9.96 -9.66 -23.66
CA THR A 287 10.40 -10.78 -24.51
C THR A 287 11.79 -11.31 -24.13
N ILE A 288 12.00 -12.62 -24.22
CA ILE A 288 13.30 -13.26 -23.97
C ILE A 288 14.02 -13.65 -25.28
N GLY A 289 15.32 -13.33 -25.40
CA GLY A 289 16.18 -13.76 -26.51
C GLY A 289 17.20 -12.72 -27.01
N GLU A 290 18.23 -13.17 -27.72
CA GLU A 290 19.43 -12.36 -28.03
C GLU A 290 19.26 -11.19 -29.02
N GLU A 291 18.34 -11.27 -30.01
CA GLU A 291 18.37 -10.32 -31.14
C GLU A 291 17.58 -9.01 -30.97
N LYS A 292 16.58 -8.96 -30.08
CA LYS A 292 15.91 -7.71 -29.64
C LYS A 292 15.10 -7.95 -28.37
N LYS A 293 15.30 -7.12 -27.34
CA LYS A 293 14.36 -6.99 -26.22
C LYS A 293 13.22 -6.04 -26.59
N ASP A 294 12.01 -6.46 -26.28
CA ASP A 294 10.77 -5.68 -26.41
C ASP A 294 10.02 -5.79 -25.07
N GLU A 295 9.42 -4.69 -24.60
CA GLU A 295 8.75 -4.64 -23.29
C GLU A 295 7.55 -3.70 -23.30
N LEU A 296 6.57 -4.00 -22.44
CA LEU A 296 5.35 -3.21 -22.23
C LEU A 296 5.19 -2.93 -20.73
N LEU A 297 5.13 -1.65 -20.35
CA LEU A 297 4.90 -1.23 -18.96
C LEU A 297 3.40 -1.26 -18.65
N TRP A 298 3.00 -1.81 -17.50
CA TRP A 298 1.56 -1.89 -17.17
C TRP A 298 0.92 -0.51 -17.00
N ALA A 299 1.63 0.42 -16.37
CA ALA A 299 1.18 1.81 -16.22
C ALA A 299 0.97 2.53 -17.58
N SER A 300 1.67 2.15 -18.65
CA SER A 300 1.45 2.76 -19.98
C SER A 300 0.18 2.28 -20.69
N VAL A 301 -0.51 1.27 -20.13
CA VAL A 301 -1.79 0.74 -20.63
C VAL A 301 -2.89 0.78 -19.55
N SER A 302 -2.71 1.61 -18.51
CA SER A 302 -3.63 1.73 -17.37
C SER A 302 -3.94 0.42 -16.66
N VAL A 303 -2.94 -0.46 -16.53
CA VAL A 303 -3.00 -1.66 -15.69
C VAL A 303 -2.22 -1.39 -14.40
N PHE A 304 -2.86 -1.67 -13.27
CA PHE A 304 -2.39 -1.37 -11.92
C PHE A 304 -2.52 -2.61 -11.01
N GLY A 305 -1.96 -2.52 -9.79
CA GLY A 305 -2.09 -3.54 -8.74
C GLY A 305 -1.01 -4.63 -8.76
N SER A 306 -1.18 -5.62 -7.89
CA SER A 306 -0.32 -6.80 -7.76
C SER A 306 -0.67 -7.84 -8.83
N ILE A 307 0.23 -8.08 -9.78
CA ILE A 307 -0.08 -8.78 -11.03
C ILE A 307 0.05 -10.29 -10.80
N GLY A 308 -1.07 -10.98 -10.54
CA GLY A 308 -1.14 -12.43 -10.33
C GLY A 308 -0.83 -13.24 -11.59
N ASN A 309 -1.73 -13.20 -12.56
CA ASN A 309 -1.68 -14.05 -13.76
C ASN A 309 -1.76 -13.21 -15.04
N VAL A 310 -1.01 -13.63 -16.07
CA VAL A 310 -1.04 -13.04 -17.41
C VAL A 310 -1.22 -14.15 -18.45
N THR A 311 -2.19 -13.98 -19.35
CA THR A 311 -2.33 -14.77 -20.58
C THR A 311 -2.08 -13.88 -21.80
N LEU A 312 -1.45 -14.44 -22.84
CA LEU A 312 -1.09 -13.74 -24.09
C LEU A 312 -1.50 -14.60 -25.29
N ASP A 313 -2.42 -14.09 -26.10
CA ASP A 313 -2.88 -14.71 -27.36
C ASP A 313 -1.84 -14.51 -28.49
N PRO A 314 -1.75 -15.44 -29.46
CA PRO A 314 -0.91 -15.27 -30.65
C PRO A 314 -1.28 -14.11 -31.59
N ASP A 315 -2.42 -13.42 -31.37
CA ASP A 315 -2.78 -12.18 -32.08
C ASP A 315 -2.48 -10.90 -31.28
N GLY A 316 -1.81 -11.03 -30.13
CA GLY A 316 -1.32 -9.93 -29.31
C GLY A 316 -2.29 -9.46 -28.23
N LYS A 317 -3.51 -10.02 -28.13
CA LYS A 317 -4.39 -9.76 -26.96
C LYS A 317 -3.80 -10.34 -25.69
N MET A 318 -4.08 -9.71 -24.56
CA MET A 318 -3.71 -10.22 -23.24
C MET A 318 -4.92 -10.20 -22.32
N ARG A 319 -4.95 -11.10 -21.34
CA ARG A 319 -5.72 -10.90 -20.12
C ARG A 319 -4.75 -10.83 -18.95
N VAL A 320 -4.87 -9.79 -18.14
CA VAL A 320 -4.05 -9.57 -16.95
C VAL A 320 -4.98 -9.58 -15.75
N LEU A 321 -4.68 -10.41 -14.75
CA LEU A 321 -5.44 -10.51 -13.51
C LEU A 321 -4.58 -9.95 -12.38
N SER A 322 -5.11 -8.92 -11.72
CA SER A 322 -4.41 -8.13 -10.71
C SER A 322 -5.22 -8.02 -9.43
N THR A 323 -4.58 -8.01 -8.26
CA THR A 323 -5.23 -7.74 -6.97
C THR A 323 -4.88 -6.32 -6.53
N LEU A 324 -5.87 -5.53 -6.13
CA LEU A 324 -5.67 -4.19 -5.58
C LEU A 324 -4.88 -4.25 -4.26
N ALA A 325 -4.25 -3.12 -3.89
CA ALA A 325 -3.52 -2.98 -2.63
C ALA A 325 -4.33 -3.35 -1.37
N SER A 326 -5.67 -3.28 -1.44
CA SER A 326 -6.60 -3.60 -0.36
C SER A 326 -6.80 -5.10 -0.07
N GLY A 327 -6.56 -5.98 -1.06
CA GLY A 327 -6.80 -7.43 -0.92
C GLY A 327 -8.28 -7.88 -0.93
N ASP A 328 -9.24 -6.97 -1.09
CA ASP A 328 -10.69 -7.23 -1.21
C ASP A 328 -11.24 -7.16 -2.65
N MET A 329 -10.39 -6.76 -3.60
CA MET A 329 -10.77 -6.59 -5.02
C MET A 329 -9.74 -7.21 -5.96
N ILE A 330 -10.25 -7.93 -6.97
CA ILE A 330 -9.47 -8.48 -8.08
C ILE A 330 -9.99 -7.95 -9.42
N VAL A 331 -9.08 -7.60 -10.31
CA VAL A 331 -9.34 -6.86 -11.56
C VAL A 331 -8.80 -7.65 -12.75
N LEU A 332 -9.71 -8.01 -13.66
CA LEU A 332 -9.40 -8.65 -14.94
C LEU A 332 -9.38 -7.61 -16.05
N TYR A 333 -8.18 -7.20 -16.46
CA TYR A 333 -7.94 -6.32 -17.59
C TYR A 333 -7.87 -7.15 -18.89
N LYS A 334 -8.82 -6.93 -19.80
CA LYS A 334 -8.87 -7.54 -21.14
C LYS A 334 -8.24 -6.56 -22.14
N LEU A 335 -6.97 -6.77 -22.48
CA LEU A 335 -6.18 -5.88 -23.35
C LEU A 335 -6.21 -6.34 -24.80
N ALA A 336 -6.43 -5.41 -25.74
CA ALA A 336 -6.35 -5.66 -27.18
C ALA A 336 -5.48 -4.63 -27.92
N PRO A 337 -4.61 -5.04 -28.87
CA PRO A 337 -3.82 -4.13 -29.70
C PRO A 337 -4.67 -3.07 -30.42
N ALA A 338 -4.27 -1.81 -30.33
CA ALA A 338 -4.95 -0.67 -30.94
C ALA A 338 -4.06 0.06 -31.96
N GLU A 339 -4.66 0.58 -33.05
CA GLU A 339 -3.94 1.38 -34.08
C GLU A 339 -3.58 2.80 -33.64
N LYS A 340 -4.02 3.21 -32.44
CA LYS A 340 -3.82 4.52 -31.82
C LYS A 340 -3.86 4.39 -30.30
N ASP A 341 -3.29 5.36 -29.61
CA ASP A 341 -3.39 5.54 -28.17
C ASP A 341 -4.84 5.83 -27.72
N PRO A 342 -5.50 4.94 -26.96
CA PRO A 342 -6.82 5.22 -26.40
C PRO A 342 -6.78 6.22 -25.24
N ALA A 343 -5.62 6.42 -24.60
CA ALA A 343 -5.44 7.46 -23.59
C ALA A 343 -5.41 8.87 -24.20
N SER A 344 -5.07 9.01 -25.49
CA SER A 344 -5.02 10.31 -26.18
C SER A 344 -6.39 10.99 -26.40
N GLU A 345 -7.49 10.29 -26.13
CA GLU A 345 -8.86 10.84 -26.11
C GLU A 345 -9.43 10.98 -24.68
N LYS A 346 -8.71 10.52 -23.65
CA LYS A 346 -9.11 10.66 -22.22
C LYS A 346 -8.82 12.07 -21.70
N LYS A 347 -9.48 12.44 -20.60
CA LYS A 347 -9.07 13.58 -19.78
C LYS A 347 -7.92 13.17 -18.86
N GLU A 348 -6.92 14.04 -18.68
CA GLU A 348 -5.86 13.84 -17.71
C GLU A 348 -6.20 14.58 -16.40
N ILE A 349 -5.78 14.01 -15.26
CA ILE A 349 -5.78 14.65 -13.93
C ILE A 349 -4.40 14.39 -13.32
N VAL A 350 -3.61 15.42 -13.11
CA VAL A 350 -2.27 15.31 -12.51
C VAL A 350 -2.37 15.51 -10.99
N ILE A 351 -1.93 14.51 -10.22
CA ILE A 351 -1.74 14.62 -8.77
C ILE A 351 -0.24 14.61 -8.47
N ALA A 352 0.24 15.64 -7.80
CA ALA A 352 1.66 15.76 -7.44
C ALA A 352 1.87 16.08 -5.96
N GLY A 353 2.98 15.57 -5.40
CA GLY A 353 3.35 15.75 -4.01
C GLY A 353 4.79 15.32 -3.73
N CYS A 354 5.16 15.24 -2.44
CA CYS A 354 6.44 14.65 -2.00
C CYS A 354 6.18 13.36 -1.21
N GLY A 355 7.03 12.34 -1.38
CA GLY A 355 6.94 11.09 -0.60
C GLY A 355 5.93 10.07 -1.17
N VAL A 356 5.25 10.42 -2.26
CA VAL A 356 3.93 9.88 -2.62
C VAL A 356 3.92 8.43 -3.12
N GLN A 357 5.08 7.84 -3.42
CA GLN A 357 5.17 6.42 -3.79
C GLN A 357 5.00 5.48 -2.58
N GLU A 358 5.13 5.99 -1.35
CA GLU A 358 5.11 5.21 -0.10
C GLU A 358 3.84 5.46 0.74
N THR A 359 2.83 6.12 0.16
CA THR A 359 1.57 6.49 0.84
C THR A 359 0.35 5.77 0.23
N LEU A 360 -0.88 6.17 0.61
CA LEU A 360 -2.10 5.67 -0.01
C LEU A 360 -2.41 6.24 -1.41
N LEU A 361 -1.72 7.27 -1.88
CA LEU A 361 -2.05 7.90 -3.18
C LEU A 361 -1.98 6.94 -4.38
N PRO A 362 -1.05 5.97 -4.48
CA PRO A 362 -1.07 4.96 -5.54
C PRO A 362 -2.33 4.08 -5.52
N ALA A 363 -2.83 3.71 -4.34
CA ALA A 363 -4.07 2.92 -4.20
C ALA A 363 -5.32 3.75 -4.53
N LEU A 364 -5.34 5.03 -4.13
CA LEU A 364 -6.39 5.98 -4.54
C LEU A 364 -6.43 6.17 -6.06
N ILE A 365 -5.26 6.28 -6.70
CA ILE A 365 -5.15 6.39 -8.17
C ILE A 365 -5.57 5.10 -8.87
N GLU A 366 -5.27 3.93 -8.29
CA GLU A 366 -5.72 2.64 -8.82
C GLU A 366 -7.25 2.54 -8.80
N GLU A 367 -7.90 2.75 -7.66
CA GLU A 367 -9.38 2.71 -7.57
C GLU A 367 -10.04 3.77 -8.46
N MET A 368 -9.55 5.01 -8.45
CA MET A 368 -10.13 6.07 -9.28
C MET A 368 -9.97 5.78 -10.78
N SER A 369 -8.88 5.12 -11.20
CA SER A 369 -8.70 4.68 -12.61
C SER A 369 -9.68 3.57 -13.03
N ILE A 370 -10.19 2.80 -12.07
CA ILE A 370 -11.20 1.75 -12.27
C ILE A 370 -12.61 2.35 -12.28
N LEU A 371 -12.92 3.25 -11.35
CA LEU A 371 -14.20 3.93 -11.24
C LEU A 371 -14.48 4.89 -12.40
N ASN A 372 -13.45 5.63 -12.83
CA ASN A 372 -13.50 6.64 -13.89
C ASN A 372 -12.59 6.25 -15.09
N PRO A 373 -12.93 5.20 -15.87
CA PRO A 373 -12.06 4.66 -16.91
C PRO A 373 -11.85 5.61 -18.11
N ASP A 374 -12.69 6.62 -18.30
CA ASP A 374 -12.50 7.69 -19.31
C ASP A 374 -11.52 8.80 -18.86
N VAL A 375 -10.99 8.70 -17.63
CA VAL A 375 -9.96 9.59 -17.06
C VAL A 375 -8.62 8.86 -16.99
N LYS A 376 -7.53 9.64 -17.05
CA LYS A 376 -6.15 9.19 -16.83
C LYS A 376 -5.58 9.99 -15.66
N TYR A 377 -5.50 9.35 -14.50
CA TYR A 377 -4.83 9.90 -13.33
C TYR A 377 -3.32 9.74 -13.48
N ILE A 378 -2.55 10.78 -13.16
CA ILE A 378 -1.10 10.83 -13.34
C ILE A 378 -0.46 11.19 -12.00
N LEU A 379 0.31 10.26 -11.45
CA LEU A 379 1.13 10.48 -10.25
C LEU A 379 2.45 11.17 -10.62
N ARG A 380 2.87 12.16 -9.81
CA ARG A 380 4.23 12.72 -9.83
C ARG A 380 4.75 12.92 -8.41
N ASP A 381 5.87 12.28 -8.08
CA ASP A 381 6.64 12.61 -6.87
C ASP A 381 7.64 13.71 -7.24
N TYR A 382 7.61 14.86 -6.56
CA TYR A 382 8.59 15.92 -6.79
C TYR A 382 10.02 15.48 -6.43
N ARG A 383 10.19 14.39 -5.65
CA ARG A 383 11.50 13.75 -5.41
C ARG A 383 12.12 13.19 -6.70
N ASP A 384 11.32 12.81 -7.70
CA ASP A 384 11.84 12.26 -8.96
C ASP A 384 12.51 13.32 -9.86
N ASP A 385 12.31 14.62 -9.58
CA ASP A 385 12.87 15.74 -10.34
C ASP A 385 14.30 16.17 -9.89
N PHE A 386 14.87 15.58 -8.83
CA PHE A 386 16.22 15.90 -8.35
C PHE A 386 16.97 14.73 -7.69
N GLU A 387 18.31 14.73 -7.76
CA GLU A 387 19.14 13.71 -7.10
C GLU A 387 19.24 13.98 -5.58
N ILE A 388 18.72 13.07 -4.76
CA ILE A 388 19.01 13.00 -3.32
C ILE A 388 20.39 12.32 -3.14
N PRO A 389 21.37 12.93 -2.46
CA PRO A 389 22.68 12.30 -2.24
C PRO A 389 22.60 11.05 -1.35
N ASP A 390 23.28 9.96 -1.74
CA ASP A 390 23.36 8.72 -0.96
C ASP A 390 23.85 8.96 0.49
N GLY A 391 22.95 8.76 1.46
CA GLY A 391 23.30 8.83 2.89
C GLY A 391 22.08 8.87 3.80
N GLU A 392 21.68 7.72 4.36
CA GLU A 392 20.64 7.62 5.38
C GLU A 392 20.96 8.48 6.61
N ASN A 393 20.31 9.64 6.73
CA ASN A 393 20.29 10.50 7.92
C ASN A 393 19.14 11.53 7.78
N GLU A 394 18.43 11.81 8.87
CA GLU A 394 17.34 12.81 8.94
C GLU A 394 17.79 14.22 8.54
N GLU A 395 19.10 14.49 8.64
CA GLU A 395 19.77 15.75 8.28
C GLU A 395 19.59 16.15 6.79
N TYR A 396 19.17 15.23 5.92
CA TYR A 396 18.89 15.49 4.49
C TYR A 396 17.43 15.89 4.15
N TRP A 397 16.50 15.88 5.11
CA TRP A 397 15.10 16.27 4.83
C TRP A 397 14.98 17.76 4.46
N SER A 398 15.56 18.65 5.25
CA SER A 398 15.45 20.10 5.03
C SER A 398 16.06 20.61 3.72
N PRO A 399 17.24 20.12 3.26
CA PRO A 399 17.74 20.43 1.92
C PRO A 399 16.82 19.94 0.80
N SER A 400 16.20 18.77 0.95
CA SER A 400 15.30 18.18 -0.06
C SER A 400 14.03 19.04 -0.23
N LEU A 401 13.46 19.52 0.88
CA LEU A 401 12.31 20.44 0.85
C LEU A 401 12.60 21.74 0.07
N GLN A 402 13.83 22.29 0.15
CA GLN A 402 14.18 23.50 -0.60
C GLN A 402 14.19 23.30 -2.12
N GLU A 403 14.61 22.12 -2.59
CA GLU A 403 14.53 21.77 -4.02
C GLU A 403 13.08 21.46 -4.44
N ILE A 404 12.27 20.81 -3.59
CA ILE A 404 10.82 20.60 -3.82
C ILE A 404 10.09 21.93 -4.00
N TYR A 405 10.22 22.88 -3.06
CA TYR A 405 9.60 24.20 -3.16
C TYR A 405 10.02 24.95 -4.43
N LYS A 406 11.26 24.77 -4.88
CA LYS A 406 11.82 25.36 -6.10
C LYS A 406 11.25 24.71 -7.37
N VAL A 407 11.05 23.39 -7.40
CA VAL A 407 10.35 22.69 -8.50
C VAL A 407 8.88 23.14 -8.56
N MET A 408 8.16 23.11 -7.43
CA MET A 408 6.78 23.59 -7.34
C MET A 408 6.64 25.07 -7.77
N SER A 409 7.57 25.93 -7.35
CA SER A 409 7.60 27.34 -7.75
C SER A 409 7.83 27.51 -9.26
N LEU A 410 8.68 26.68 -9.87
CA LEU A 410 8.91 26.68 -11.31
C LEU A 410 7.66 26.25 -12.08
N ASP A 411 6.94 25.23 -11.59
CA ASP A 411 5.68 24.78 -12.19
C ASP A 411 4.58 25.84 -12.11
N LEU A 412 4.42 26.48 -10.95
CA LEU A 412 3.49 27.60 -10.73
C LEU A 412 3.76 28.76 -11.71
N VAL A 413 5.01 29.22 -11.87
CA VAL A 413 5.32 30.36 -12.76
C VAL A 413 5.42 29.99 -14.23
N SER A 414 5.51 28.70 -14.57
CA SER A 414 5.53 28.21 -15.97
C SER A 414 4.17 27.74 -16.48
N GLY A 415 3.18 27.57 -15.60
CA GLY A 415 1.84 27.10 -15.94
C GLY A 415 1.74 25.56 -16.01
N ASN A 416 2.64 24.84 -15.34
CA ASN A 416 2.67 23.37 -15.26
C ASN A 416 2.26 22.85 -13.87
N ALA A 417 1.48 23.65 -13.13
CA ALA A 417 0.93 23.23 -11.84
C ALA A 417 0.05 21.97 -12.01
N PRO A 418 0.06 21.01 -11.06
CA PRO A 418 -0.83 19.86 -11.08
C PRO A 418 -2.31 20.28 -10.95
N ASP A 419 -3.23 19.40 -11.29
CA ASP A 419 -4.66 19.59 -10.98
C ASP A 419 -4.91 19.47 -9.47
N ILE A 420 -4.19 18.56 -8.81
CA ILE A 420 -4.30 18.28 -7.37
C ILE A 420 -2.90 18.26 -6.73
N TYR A 421 -2.75 19.00 -5.64
CA TYR A 421 -1.64 18.83 -4.71
C TYR A 421 -2.04 17.82 -3.63
N TYR A 422 -1.18 16.84 -3.38
CA TYR A 422 -1.30 15.92 -2.26
C TYR A 422 -0.07 16.06 -1.34
N ASP A 423 -0.31 16.31 -0.06
CA ASP A 423 0.72 16.54 0.94
C ASP A 423 0.49 15.59 2.13
N PRO A 424 1.15 14.42 2.16
CA PRO A 424 0.92 13.42 3.20
C PRO A 424 1.31 13.91 4.60
N TYR A 425 2.28 14.84 4.70
CA TYR A 425 2.96 15.19 5.94
C TYR A 425 2.85 16.67 6.34
N ASN A 426 2.04 17.48 5.63
CA ASN A 426 1.89 18.93 5.84
C ASN A 426 3.24 19.67 5.67
N THR A 427 3.89 19.43 4.52
CA THR A 427 5.27 19.85 4.17
C THR A 427 5.39 20.66 2.88
N LEU A 428 4.31 20.82 2.11
CA LEU A 428 4.30 21.54 0.82
C LEU A 428 3.83 23.01 0.95
N ASP A 429 3.57 23.48 2.17
CA ASP A 429 3.05 24.82 2.51
C ASP A 429 1.81 25.21 1.69
N LEU A 430 0.85 24.28 1.59
CA LEU A 430 -0.42 24.47 0.88
C LEU A 430 -1.22 25.68 1.41
N GLY A 431 -1.08 26.01 2.71
CA GLY A 431 -1.65 27.22 3.30
C GLY A 431 -1.10 28.52 2.69
N GLU A 432 0.19 28.58 2.36
CA GLU A 432 0.77 29.72 1.64
C GLU A 432 0.31 29.75 0.17
N LEU A 433 0.14 28.59 -0.48
CA LEU A 433 -0.45 28.51 -1.83
C LEU A 433 -1.91 29.01 -1.85
N ALA A 434 -2.70 28.71 -0.81
CA ALA A 434 -4.05 29.25 -0.63
C ALA A 434 -4.01 30.78 -0.42
N ARG A 435 -3.10 31.29 0.43
CA ARG A 435 -2.95 32.73 0.68
C ARG A 435 -2.56 33.52 -0.58
N LEU A 436 -1.71 32.93 -1.42
CA LEU A 436 -1.29 33.50 -2.70
C LEU A 436 -2.32 33.31 -3.83
N GLY A 437 -3.42 32.59 -3.58
CA GLY A 437 -4.52 32.39 -4.53
C GLY A 437 -4.26 31.32 -5.59
N TYR A 438 -3.30 30.42 -5.37
CA TYR A 438 -2.99 29.32 -6.29
C TYR A 438 -3.90 28.09 -6.14
N LEU A 439 -4.65 28.00 -5.04
CA LEU A 439 -5.60 26.90 -4.77
C LEU A 439 -7.06 27.33 -5.00
N LEU A 440 -7.92 26.35 -5.26
CA LEU A 440 -9.36 26.50 -5.47
C LEU A 440 -10.10 26.58 -4.12
N ASP A 441 -11.10 27.47 -4.00
CA ASP A 441 -12.02 27.46 -2.85
C ASP A 441 -12.90 26.19 -2.91
N LEU A 442 -12.71 25.28 -1.97
CA LEU A 442 -13.42 23.99 -1.90
C LEU A 442 -14.78 24.10 -1.19
N SER A 443 -15.15 25.24 -0.58
CA SER A 443 -16.47 25.42 0.04
C SER A 443 -17.66 25.00 -0.85
N PRO A 444 -17.72 25.34 -2.15
CA PRO A 444 -18.83 24.94 -3.04
C PRO A 444 -18.96 23.43 -3.26
N TYR A 445 -17.95 22.65 -2.86
CA TYR A 445 -17.91 21.20 -2.94
C TYR A 445 -18.10 20.56 -1.56
N VAL A 446 -17.29 20.95 -0.58
CA VAL A 446 -17.33 20.40 0.78
C VAL A 446 -18.69 20.67 1.47
N ASP A 447 -19.36 21.78 1.15
CA ASP A 447 -20.70 22.08 1.69
C ASP A 447 -21.84 21.27 1.01
N LYS A 448 -21.52 20.35 0.07
CA LYS A 448 -22.45 19.34 -0.47
C LYS A 448 -22.45 18.04 0.33
N LEU A 449 -21.36 17.73 1.05
CA LEU A 449 -21.20 16.50 1.83
C LEU A 449 -22.20 16.48 3.00
N ASP A 450 -22.68 15.28 3.36
CA ASP A 450 -23.50 15.15 4.56
C ASP A 450 -22.63 15.26 5.82
N SER A 451 -22.64 16.46 6.40
CA SER A 451 -21.86 16.83 7.58
C SER A 451 -22.00 15.93 8.81
N THR A 452 -23.04 15.07 8.89
CA THR A 452 -23.16 14.09 9.98
C THR A 452 -22.16 12.93 9.88
N ASN A 453 -21.63 12.68 8.68
CA ASN A 453 -20.83 11.48 8.39
C ASN A 453 -19.32 11.74 8.57
N TYR A 454 -18.93 12.96 8.94
CA TYR A 454 -17.54 13.41 8.96
C TYR A 454 -17.20 14.17 10.25
N PHE A 455 -15.93 14.15 10.64
CA PHE A 455 -15.35 15.11 11.58
C PHE A 455 -15.07 16.44 10.86
N MET A 456 -16.15 17.15 10.50
CA MET A 456 -16.10 18.30 9.57
C MET A 456 -15.16 19.44 10.00
N ASN A 457 -14.96 19.65 11.31
CA ASN A 457 -14.03 20.69 11.79
C ASN A 457 -12.57 20.28 11.54
N GLN A 458 -12.26 19.01 11.81
CA GLN A 458 -10.96 18.40 11.61
C GLN A 458 -10.62 18.32 10.12
N MET A 459 -11.53 17.78 9.30
CA MET A 459 -11.39 17.69 7.84
C MET A 459 -11.16 19.05 7.15
N LYS A 460 -11.82 20.12 7.64
CA LYS A 460 -11.63 21.49 7.17
C LYS A 460 -10.47 22.23 7.88
N MET A 461 -9.76 21.60 8.83
CA MET A 461 -8.71 22.23 9.64
C MET A 461 -9.18 23.54 10.32
N GLY A 462 -10.40 23.56 10.85
CA GLY A 462 -11.05 24.74 11.43
C GLY A 462 -11.45 25.84 10.43
N LYS A 463 -11.03 25.75 9.16
CA LYS A 463 -11.25 26.77 8.14
C LYS A 463 -12.70 26.77 7.68
N LYS A 464 -13.38 27.90 7.84
CA LYS A 464 -14.76 28.08 7.35
C LYS A 464 -14.85 27.86 5.83
N ASN A 465 -13.88 28.42 5.10
CA ASN A 465 -13.70 28.31 3.66
C ASN A 465 -12.40 27.49 3.43
N PRO A 466 -12.48 26.16 3.25
CA PRO A 466 -11.31 25.33 2.99
C PRO A 466 -10.79 25.54 1.56
N TYR A 467 -9.48 25.64 1.39
CA TYR A 467 -8.77 25.52 0.10
C TYR A 467 -8.04 24.17 -0.03
N GLU A 468 -7.97 23.44 1.07
CA GLU A 468 -7.49 22.07 1.21
C GLU A 468 -8.40 21.31 2.18
N ILE A 469 -8.40 19.98 2.13
CA ILE A 469 -9.00 19.09 3.14
C ILE A 469 -7.99 18.00 3.50
N CYS A 470 -8.06 17.44 4.72
CA CYS A 470 -7.25 16.28 5.08
C CYS A 470 -8.08 14.99 5.02
N MET A 471 -7.50 13.89 4.52
CA MET A 471 -8.16 12.57 4.59
C MET A 471 -8.09 12.01 6.02
N THR A 472 -7.01 12.29 6.73
CA THR A 472 -6.76 11.78 8.09
C THR A 472 -6.18 12.84 9.02
N PHE A 473 -6.09 12.52 10.31
CA PHE A 473 -5.44 13.36 11.31
C PHE A 473 -4.95 12.56 12.52
N SER A 474 -3.96 13.07 13.25
CA SER A 474 -3.61 12.59 14.59
C SER A 474 -3.85 13.68 15.63
N ILE A 475 -4.04 13.28 16.89
CA ILE A 475 -4.08 14.24 18.01
C ILE A 475 -2.77 14.09 18.78
N SER A 476 -1.94 15.12 18.78
CA SER A 476 -0.75 15.18 19.63
C SER A 476 -1.12 15.82 20.98
N ALA A 477 -0.55 15.30 22.06
CA ALA A 477 -0.79 15.74 23.42
C ALA A 477 0.38 15.34 24.34
N PHE A 478 0.19 15.59 25.63
CA PHE A 478 0.91 14.93 26.70
C PHE A 478 -0.05 14.05 27.51
N GLU A 479 0.45 12.93 28.00
CA GLU A 479 -0.16 12.11 29.04
C GLU A 479 0.31 12.61 30.42
N ALA A 480 -0.59 12.64 31.39
CA ALA A 480 -0.27 13.05 32.76
C ALA A 480 -0.99 12.16 33.78
N SER A 481 -0.32 11.85 34.90
CA SER A 481 -1.02 11.22 36.03
C SER A 481 -1.96 12.23 36.69
N PRO A 482 -3.23 11.87 36.95
CA PRO A 482 -4.25 12.78 37.46
C PRO A 482 -3.97 13.26 38.90
N ASP A 483 -2.88 12.82 39.56
CA ASP A 483 -2.44 13.36 40.84
C ASP A 483 -1.58 14.63 40.73
N TYR A 484 -0.90 14.87 39.61
CA TYR A 484 -0.11 16.09 39.37
C TYR A 484 -0.85 17.14 38.53
N VAL A 485 -1.78 16.69 37.68
CA VAL A 485 -2.61 17.53 36.81
C VAL A 485 -4.08 17.27 37.11
N LYS A 486 -4.84 18.31 37.49
CA LYS A 486 -6.22 18.15 38.03
C LYS A 486 -7.33 18.70 37.12
N ASN A 487 -7.03 19.61 36.20
CA ASN A 487 -8.00 20.32 35.35
C ASN A 487 -7.60 20.27 33.86
N PRO A 488 -7.62 19.10 33.18
CA PRO A 488 -7.15 18.98 31.80
C PRO A 488 -7.94 19.86 30.81
N ASP A 489 -9.26 19.99 31.03
CA ASP A 489 -10.17 20.74 30.16
C ASP A 489 -10.10 22.27 30.35
N THR A 490 -9.23 22.76 31.23
CA THR A 490 -8.97 24.20 31.42
C THR A 490 -7.48 24.48 31.65
N TRP A 491 -6.60 23.67 31.05
CA TRP A 491 -5.16 23.68 31.30
C TRP A 491 -4.47 24.94 30.76
N THR A 492 -4.25 25.92 31.63
CA THR A 492 -3.55 27.18 31.29
C THR A 492 -2.07 27.15 31.63
N PHE A 493 -1.34 28.18 31.18
CA PHE A 493 0.04 28.42 31.60
C PHE A 493 0.20 28.51 33.13
N GLU A 494 -0.76 29.12 33.83
CA GLU A 494 -0.70 29.25 35.29
C GLU A 494 -0.86 27.87 35.96
N ASP A 495 -1.76 27.02 35.48
CA ASP A 495 -1.91 25.64 35.95
C ASP A 495 -0.62 24.82 35.69
N PHE A 496 -0.04 24.94 34.48
CA PHE A 496 1.24 24.31 34.13
C PHE A 496 2.36 24.74 35.09
N TYR A 497 2.53 26.04 35.33
CA TYR A 497 3.56 26.54 36.25
C TYR A 497 3.31 26.12 37.71
N GLN A 498 2.04 25.97 38.12
CA GLN A 498 1.68 25.49 39.47
C GLN A 498 1.97 24.00 39.65
N SER A 499 1.66 23.14 38.67
CA SER A 499 2.05 21.72 38.70
C SER A 499 3.58 21.56 38.62
N ALA A 500 4.24 22.30 37.71
CA ALA A 500 5.69 22.25 37.52
C ALA A 500 6.47 22.69 38.78
N ALA A 501 5.91 23.59 39.60
CA ALA A 501 6.51 24.00 40.87
C ALA A 501 6.62 22.88 41.93
N GLY A 502 5.97 21.72 41.71
CA GLY A 502 6.18 20.52 42.51
C GLY A 502 7.53 19.82 42.25
N PHE A 503 8.16 20.04 41.09
CA PHE A 503 9.35 19.32 40.65
C PHE A 503 10.63 20.14 40.92
N THR A 504 11.67 19.49 41.44
CA THR A 504 12.95 20.13 41.77
C THR A 504 13.98 20.12 40.64
N ASP A 505 13.73 19.35 39.58
CA ASP A 505 14.50 19.34 38.34
C ASP A 505 13.53 19.58 37.17
N TYR A 506 13.83 20.54 36.31
CA TYR A 506 12.96 20.87 35.18
C TYR A 506 13.10 19.89 34.00
N GLN A 507 14.10 19.00 33.98
CA GLN A 507 14.13 17.88 33.04
C GLN A 507 13.05 16.82 33.37
N CYS A 508 12.51 16.81 34.61
CA CYS A 508 11.38 15.97 35.00
C CYS A 508 10.00 16.54 34.55
N ILE A 509 9.94 17.70 33.90
CA ILE A 509 8.65 18.29 33.50
C ILE A 509 8.04 17.61 32.28
N GLN A 510 8.87 17.16 31.32
CA GLN A 510 8.42 16.38 30.17
C GLN A 510 9.55 15.51 29.59
N THR A 511 9.20 14.41 28.93
CA THR A 511 10.10 13.30 28.56
C THR A 511 10.81 13.44 27.20
N ILE A 512 10.26 14.22 26.26
CA ILE A 512 10.65 14.12 24.83
C ILE A 512 11.25 15.41 24.28
N TYR A 513 10.49 16.50 24.24
CA TYR A 513 10.72 17.58 23.29
C TYR A 513 11.86 18.52 23.71
N SER A 514 12.66 18.94 22.72
CA SER A 514 13.62 20.02 22.86
C SER A 514 12.96 21.40 22.99
N ARG A 515 13.76 22.39 23.35
CA ARG A 515 13.36 23.82 23.31
C ARG A 515 12.83 24.25 21.93
N GLN A 516 13.41 23.71 20.87
CA GLN A 516 13.00 24.02 19.49
C GLN A 516 11.64 23.40 19.20
N SER A 517 11.48 22.09 19.41
CA SER A 517 10.24 21.37 19.11
C SER A 517 9.04 21.79 19.96
N LEU A 518 9.26 22.17 21.23
CA LEU A 518 8.20 22.77 22.07
C LEU A 518 7.70 24.10 21.50
N LEU A 519 8.61 24.96 21.03
CA LEU A 519 8.26 26.25 20.44
C LEU A 519 7.62 26.09 19.06
N GLU A 520 8.15 25.20 18.22
CA GLU A 520 7.64 24.90 16.88
C GLU A 520 6.17 24.48 16.91
N LYS A 521 5.83 23.48 17.74
CA LYS A 521 4.45 23.00 17.86
C LYS A 521 3.52 24.05 18.47
N ALA A 522 4.01 24.84 19.42
CA ALA A 522 3.25 25.96 20.00
C ALA A 522 2.96 27.08 18.98
N ILE A 523 3.91 27.42 18.10
CA ILE A 523 3.72 28.43 17.05
C ILE A 523 2.74 27.93 15.99
N LEU A 524 2.95 26.72 15.46
CA LEU A 524 2.09 26.14 14.42
C LEU A 524 0.63 26.03 14.88
N ALA A 525 0.39 25.64 16.13
CA ALA A 525 -0.95 25.57 16.71
C ALA A 525 -1.61 26.94 17.00
N ASN A 526 -0.90 28.05 16.83
CA ASN A 526 -1.35 29.40 17.20
C ASN A 526 -1.05 30.47 16.12
N VAL A 527 -0.67 30.07 14.89
CA VAL A 527 -0.14 31.00 13.88
C VAL A 527 -1.12 32.13 13.53
N ASP A 528 -2.42 31.86 13.51
CA ASP A 528 -3.50 32.82 13.25
C ASP A 528 -3.63 33.90 14.36
N LYS A 529 -3.11 33.65 15.57
CA LYS A 529 -3.00 34.68 16.62
C LYS A 529 -1.83 35.64 16.35
N PHE A 530 -0.80 35.17 15.65
CA PHE A 530 0.44 35.90 15.39
C PHE A 530 0.49 36.57 14.01
N ILE A 531 -0.39 36.19 13.08
CA ILE A 531 -0.58 36.84 11.78
C ILE A 531 -2.04 37.28 11.66
N VAL A 532 -2.29 38.59 11.80
CA VAL A 532 -3.66 39.14 11.78
C VAL A 532 -3.75 40.22 10.71
N ASP A 533 -4.68 40.06 9.76
CA ASP A 533 -4.91 40.98 8.63
C ASP A 533 -3.64 41.29 7.78
N GLY A 534 -2.67 40.37 7.75
CA GLY A 534 -1.39 40.56 7.06
C GLY A 534 -0.36 41.41 7.83
N GLU A 535 -0.58 41.62 9.14
CA GLU A 535 0.36 42.23 10.09
C GLU A 535 0.88 41.19 11.11
N ALA A 536 2.19 41.20 11.35
CA ALA A 536 2.87 40.33 12.31
C ALA A 536 2.70 40.82 13.77
N LYS A 537 2.24 39.94 14.67
CA LYS A 537 1.86 40.23 16.07
C LYS A 537 2.75 39.56 17.13
N PHE A 538 3.91 39.06 16.74
CA PHE A 538 4.85 38.30 17.58
C PHE A 538 5.38 39.03 18.84
N THR A 539 5.17 40.34 18.99
CA THR A 539 5.45 41.08 20.25
C THR A 539 4.32 40.98 21.28
N SER A 540 3.50 39.92 21.24
CA SER A 540 2.44 39.68 22.22
C SER A 540 2.98 39.02 23.50
N ASP A 541 2.32 39.28 24.64
CA ASP A 541 2.63 38.60 25.90
C ASP A 541 2.52 37.07 25.78
N GLU A 542 1.73 36.56 24.82
CA GLU A 542 1.53 35.14 24.55
C GLU A 542 2.73 34.51 23.84
N TYR A 543 3.26 35.14 22.78
CA TYR A 543 4.50 34.66 22.14
C TYR A 543 5.69 34.74 23.10
N ILE A 544 5.77 35.80 23.91
CA ILE A 544 6.80 35.95 24.94
C ILE A 544 6.66 34.86 26.03
N ARG A 545 5.44 34.43 26.37
CA ARG A 545 5.23 33.23 27.22
C ARG A 545 5.74 31.96 26.55
N PHE A 546 5.36 31.68 25.29
CA PHE A 546 5.83 30.50 24.57
C PHE A 546 7.36 30.43 24.47
N LEU A 547 8.05 31.55 24.18
CA LEU A 547 9.51 31.62 24.21
C LEU A 547 10.10 31.19 25.57
N ASN A 548 9.64 31.81 26.66
CA ASN A 548 10.17 31.51 28.00
C ASN A 548 9.86 30.06 28.43
N TRP A 549 8.64 29.58 28.18
CA TRP A 549 8.21 28.21 28.48
C TRP A 549 9.07 27.17 27.73
N ALA A 550 9.27 27.37 26.42
CA ALA A 550 10.11 26.49 25.62
C ALA A 550 11.58 26.48 26.11
N ARG A 551 12.13 27.64 26.50
CA ARG A 551 13.49 27.73 27.09
C ARG A 551 13.61 26.96 28.40
N ASP A 552 12.61 27.09 29.27
CA ASP A 552 12.69 26.65 30.67
C ASP A 552 12.37 25.16 30.85
N PHE A 553 11.55 24.57 29.98
CA PHE A 553 11.08 23.17 30.07
C PHE A 553 11.45 22.28 28.88
N GLY A 554 12.02 22.84 27.82
CA GLY A 554 12.54 22.07 26.68
C GLY A 554 13.88 21.40 26.98
N ARG A 555 14.05 20.17 26.48
CA ARG A 555 15.30 19.39 26.53
C ARG A 555 16.36 19.96 25.57
N LEU A 556 17.57 19.42 25.64
CA LEU A 556 18.67 19.79 24.73
C LEU A 556 18.45 19.24 23.31
N LYS A 557 17.87 18.05 23.18
CA LYS A 557 17.40 17.45 21.93
C LYS A 557 16.09 16.70 22.17
N ASP A 558 15.40 16.38 21.08
CA ASP A 558 14.23 15.49 21.12
C ASP A 558 14.70 14.06 21.48
N TRP A 559 13.92 13.37 22.31
CA TRP A 559 14.20 12.01 22.82
C TRP A 559 15.51 11.86 23.63
N ASP A 560 16.17 12.96 23.99
CA ASP A 560 17.44 12.95 24.74
C ASP A 560 17.23 12.38 26.15
N GLU A 561 17.95 11.30 26.47
CA GLU A 561 17.67 10.43 27.63
C GLU A 561 16.18 10.09 27.81
N TYR A 562 15.46 9.73 26.74
CA TYR A 562 14.10 9.21 26.86
C TYR A 562 14.05 7.98 27.77
N ARG A 563 13.11 8.01 28.71
CA ARG A 563 12.76 6.92 29.63
C ARG A 563 11.24 6.97 29.71
N ALA A 564 10.58 5.85 29.43
CA ALA A 564 9.13 5.75 29.63
C ALA A 564 8.81 6.18 31.07
N ALA A 565 7.89 7.12 31.23
CA ALA A 565 7.76 7.82 32.50
C ALA A 565 7.16 6.95 33.59
N GLU A 566 7.81 6.94 34.75
CA GLU A 566 7.21 6.52 36.02
C GLU A 566 6.28 7.65 36.51
N LEU A 567 5.21 7.95 35.74
CA LEU A 567 4.25 9.04 36.02
C LEU A 567 3.59 8.87 37.39
N ASP A 568 3.20 7.64 37.75
CA ASP A 568 2.50 7.36 39.00
C ASP A 568 3.42 7.35 40.23
N ASP A 569 4.72 7.05 40.06
CA ASP A 569 5.74 7.28 41.10
C ASP A 569 6.18 8.75 41.17
N GLY A 570 5.70 9.61 40.25
CA GLY A 570 5.97 11.04 40.23
C GLY A 570 7.36 11.42 39.72
N LEU A 571 8.00 10.57 38.90
CA LEU A 571 9.33 10.88 38.33
C LEU A 571 9.26 11.93 37.22
N PHE A 572 8.15 11.96 36.47
CA PHE A 572 7.87 12.97 35.45
C PHE A 572 6.47 13.56 35.63
N MET A 573 6.27 14.82 35.21
CA MET A 573 4.95 15.46 35.22
C MET A 573 4.11 15.08 34.00
N LEU A 574 4.76 14.95 32.84
CA LEU A 574 4.15 14.71 31.53
C LEU A 574 4.98 13.68 30.75
N ASP A 575 4.33 12.72 30.10
CA ASP A 575 4.92 11.94 29.00
C ASP A 575 4.25 12.33 27.67
N TRP A 576 4.80 11.90 26.54
CA TRP A 576 4.24 12.18 25.22
C TRP A 576 3.05 11.28 24.89
N ALA A 577 2.00 11.87 24.30
CA ALA A 577 0.87 11.13 23.77
C ALA A 577 0.58 11.49 22.31
N SER A 578 0.23 10.48 21.51
CA SER A 578 -0.30 10.64 20.16
C SER A 578 -1.46 9.69 19.97
N LEU A 579 -2.62 10.21 19.59
CA LEU A 579 -3.82 9.42 19.32
C LEU A 579 -4.00 9.26 17.82
N THR A 580 -4.07 8.02 17.40
CA THR A 580 -4.23 7.53 16.03
C THR A 580 -5.35 6.48 15.93
N SER A 581 -5.63 5.79 17.04
CA SER A 581 -6.44 4.58 17.12
C SER A 581 -7.15 4.47 18.48
N LEU A 582 -8.08 3.51 18.61
CA LEU A 582 -8.72 3.23 19.90
C LEU A 582 -7.71 2.67 20.93
N TRP A 583 -6.63 2.02 20.48
CA TRP A 583 -5.57 1.47 21.35
C TRP A 583 -4.91 2.55 22.21
N ASP A 584 -4.77 3.76 21.70
CA ASP A 584 -4.15 4.88 22.42
C ASP A 584 -5.04 5.31 23.61
N ILE A 585 -6.36 5.30 23.41
CA ILE A 585 -7.37 5.59 24.44
C ILE A 585 -7.53 4.44 25.46
N ILE A 586 -7.20 3.21 25.08
CA ILE A 586 -7.18 2.04 25.98
C ILE A 586 -5.92 2.08 26.85
N SER A 587 -4.75 2.34 26.23
CA SER A 587 -3.45 2.40 26.88
C SER A 587 -3.37 3.51 27.94
N LEU A 588 -4.04 4.65 27.70
CA LEU A 588 -4.19 5.77 28.66
C LEU A 588 -4.75 5.34 30.04
N GLY A 589 -5.50 4.23 30.11
CA GLY A 589 -5.95 3.65 31.38
C GLY A 589 -6.79 4.59 32.26
N ASP A 590 -6.16 5.15 33.30
CA ASP A 590 -6.69 6.15 34.23
C ASP A 590 -5.89 7.48 34.22
N HIS A 591 -4.88 7.60 33.34
CA HIS A 591 -4.16 8.85 33.05
C HIS A 591 -5.03 9.81 32.23
N ILE A 592 -4.56 11.06 32.07
CA ILE A 592 -5.33 12.13 31.40
C ILE A 592 -4.51 12.84 30.32
N LEU A 593 -5.21 13.27 29.26
CA LEU A 593 -4.62 13.97 28.12
C LEU A 593 -4.70 15.48 28.28
N VAL A 594 -3.55 16.15 28.16
CA VAL A 594 -3.44 17.61 28.14
C VAL A 594 -2.65 18.09 26.92
N GLY A 595 -3.10 19.19 26.31
CA GLY A 595 -2.33 19.86 25.27
C GLY A 595 -1.22 20.74 25.82
N TRP A 596 -0.60 21.51 24.92
CA TRP A 596 0.23 22.66 25.28
C TRP A 596 -0.62 23.66 26.08
N PRO A 597 -0.07 24.36 27.09
CA PRO A 597 -0.84 25.29 27.90
C PRO A 597 -1.50 26.39 27.04
N ASN A 598 -2.83 26.50 27.11
CA ASN A 598 -3.62 27.41 26.28
C ASN A 598 -4.76 28.05 27.10
N GLU A 599 -5.70 28.75 26.46
CA GLU A 599 -6.77 29.45 27.20
C GLU A 599 -7.93 28.54 27.64
N ASN A 600 -8.01 27.33 27.09
CA ASN A 600 -9.20 26.48 27.13
C ASN A 600 -8.93 24.95 27.22
N GLY A 601 -7.71 24.54 27.59
CA GLY A 601 -7.36 23.12 27.81
C GLY A 601 -7.40 22.22 26.57
N SER A 602 -7.40 22.81 25.38
CA SER A 602 -7.51 22.10 24.11
C SER A 602 -6.32 21.19 23.83
N LEU A 603 -6.59 20.07 23.15
CA LEU A 603 -5.58 19.23 22.51
C LEU A 603 -5.20 19.82 21.14
N HIS A 604 -4.18 19.28 20.48
CA HIS A 604 -3.76 19.79 19.16
C HIS A 604 -3.84 18.69 18.09
N MET A 605 -4.44 19.03 16.95
CA MET A 605 -4.58 18.14 15.80
C MET A 605 -3.46 18.39 14.80
N THR A 606 -2.81 17.32 14.32
CA THR A 606 -1.96 17.36 13.12
C THR A 606 -2.74 16.74 11.96
N PRO A 607 -3.12 17.51 10.91
CA PRO A 607 -3.70 16.94 9.70
C PRO A 607 -2.65 16.14 8.91
N THR A 608 -3.09 15.07 8.27
CA THR A 608 -2.28 14.21 7.40
C THR A 608 -3.07 13.87 6.15
N ASP A 609 -2.39 13.46 5.07
CA ASP A 609 -3.03 13.22 3.77
C ASP A 609 -3.84 14.43 3.27
N LEU A 610 -3.20 15.61 3.19
CA LEU A 610 -3.87 16.82 2.72
C LEU A 610 -4.04 16.79 1.20
N LEU A 611 -5.22 17.19 0.73
CA LEU A 611 -5.61 17.28 -0.68
C LEU A 611 -6.10 18.71 -0.99
N ALA A 612 -5.52 19.33 -2.01
CA ALA A 612 -5.93 20.65 -2.49
C ALA A 612 -6.02 20.68 -4.02
N VAL A 613 -7.07 21.29 -4.57
CA VAL A 613 -7.24 21.44 -6.03
C VAL A 613 -6.62 22.76 -6.47
N SER A 614 -5.86 22.73 -7.57
CA SER A 614 -5.26 23.93 -8.15
C SER A 614 -6.31 24.87 -8.72
N SER A 615 -6.11 26.18 -8.51
CA SER A 615 -6.89 27.25 -9.13
C SER A 615 -6.85 27.25 -10.66
N THR A 616 -5.88 26.54 -11.26
CA THR A 616 -5.72 26.40 -12.72
C THR A 616 -6.21 25.06 -13.27
N CYS A 617 -6.75 24.16 -12.43
CA CYS A 617 -7.31 22.87 -12.86
C CYS A 617 -8.41 23.08 -13.92
N GLU A 618 -8.30 22.44 -15.08
CA GLU A 618 -9.32 22.56 -16.15
C GLU A 618 -10.59 21.75 -15.87
N ASN A 619 -10.53 20.80 -14.92
CA ASN A 619 -11.59 19.82 -14.63
C ASN A 619 -11.88 19.69 -13.12
N PRO A 620 -12.22 20.79 -12.41
CA PRO A 620 -12.31 20.79 -10.94
C PRO A 620 -13.40 19.86 -10.38
N ASP A 621 -14.45 19.58 -11.16
CA ASP A 621 -15.47 18.59 -10.77
C ASP A 621 -14.90 17.15 -10.74
N LEU A 622 -14.04 16.78 -11.69
CA LEU A 622 -13.37 15.46 -11.70
C LEU A 622 -12.24 15.37 -10.66
N ALA A 623 -11.55 16.49 -10.40
CA ALA A 623 -10.61 16.56 -9.29
C ALA A 623 -11.33 16.38 -7.95
N TRP A 624 -12.53 16.96 -7.80
CA TRP A 624 -13.36 16.76 -6.63
C TRP A 624 -13.86 15.32 -6.46
N GLU A 625 -14.23 14.61 -7.54
CA GLU A 625 -14.64 13.20 -7.45
C GLU A 625 -13.57 12.32 -6.77
N LEU A 626 -12.28 12.59 -7.02
CA LEU A 626 -11.16 11.92 -6.32
C LEU A 626 -11.08 12.31 -4.84
N LEU A 627 -11.26 13.60 -4.51
CA LEU A 627 -11.28 14.09 -3.12
C LEU A 627 -12.46 13.51 -2.32
N GLU A 628 -13.65 13.41 -2.92
CA GLU A 628 -14.85 12.85 -2.32
C GLU A 628 -14.72 11.34 -2.09
N HIS A 629 -14.09 10.62 -3.04
CA HIS A 629 -13.77 9.19 -2.84
C HIS A 629 -12.75 8.97 -1.73
N ALA A 630 -11.69 9.79 -1.66
CA ALA A 630 -10.63 9.70 -0.65
C ALA A 630 -11.11 9.93 0.81
N VAL A 631 -12.24 10.61 1.00
CA VAL A 631 -12.91 10.76 2.31
C VAL A 631 -14.12 9.84 2.50
N SER A 632 -14.48 9.03 1.50
CA SER A 632 -15.63 8.12 1.57
C SER A 632 -15.49 7.07 2.68
N SER A 633 -16.62 6.58 3.19
CA SER A 633 -16.61 5.52 4.21
C SER A 633 -15.99 4.24 3.67
N ASP A 634 -16.32 3.89 2.42
CA ASP A 634 -15.86 2.68 1.75
C ASP A 634 -14.32 2.68 1.63
N TYR A 635 -13.75 3.76 1.09
CA TYR A 635 -12.29 3.92 0.96
C TYR A 635 -11.59 3.95 2.34
N GLN A 636 -12.05 4.79 3.26
CA GLN A 636 -11.39 4.95 4.57
C GLN A 636 -11.55 3.73 5.49
N THR A 637 -12.56 2.88 5.27
CA THR A 637 -12.69 1.58 5.95
C THR A 637 -11.74 0.56 5.33
N ARG A 638 -11.73 0.44 3.99
CA ARG A 638 -10.90 -0.54 3.25
C ARG A 638 -9.41 -0.40 3.55
N TYR A 639 -8.92 0.84 3.67
CA TYR A 639 -7.51 1.12 3.98
C TYR A 639 -7.24 1.43 5.47
N SER A 640 -8.19 1.14 6.37
CA SER A 640 -8.10 1.54 7.80
C SER A 640 -6.87 0.98 8.54
N ASP A 641 -6.36 -0.18 8.12
CA ASP A 641 -5.17 -0.81 8.70
C ASP A 641 -3.85 -0.28 8.13
N MET A 642 -3.88 0.35 6.95
CA MET A 642 -2.73 1.11 6.40
C MET A 642 -2.67 2.54 6.95
N LEU A 643 -3.79 3.07 7.46
CA LEU A 643 -3.88 4.42 8.00
C LEU A 643 -3.27 4.51 9.41
N MET A 644 -2.06 5.05 9.53
CA MET A 644 -1.44 5.37 10.83
C MET A 644 -2.03 6.62 11.53
N ALA A 645 -3.27 7.00 11.18
CA ALA A 645 -3.97 8.20 11.64
C ALA A 645 -5.50 7.97 11.71
N ILE A 646 -6.21 8.90 12.37
CA ILE A 646 -7.66 8.87 12.54
C ILE A 646 -8.33 9.27 11.21
N PRO A 647 -9.25 8.47 10.63
CA PRO A 647 -10.00 8.84 9.44
C PRO A 647 -10.99 9.98 9.73
N VAL A 648 -11.18 10.91 8.78
CA VAL A 648 -12.18 11.98 8.92
C VAL A 648 -13.62 11.47 8.77
N ASN A 649 -13.82 10.31 8.14
CA ASN A 649 -15.14 9.68 8.04
C ASN A 649 -15.53 8.99 9.37
N GLN A 650 -16.69 9.35 9.92
CA GLN A 650 -17.13 8.85 11.23
C GLN A 650 -17.53 7.37 11.22
N ASP A 651 -17.98 6.82 10.09
CA ASP A 651 -18.37 5.41 10.01
C ASP A 651 -17.13 4.52 9.84
N ALA A 652 -16.14 4.95 9.04
CA ALA A 652 -14.83 4.29 8.98
C ALA A 652 -14.09 4.34 10.34
N PHE A 653 -14.15 5.49 11.03
CA PHE A 653 -13.66 5.63 12.39
C PHE A 653 -14.30 4.62 13.35
N ARG A 654 -15.63 4.43 13.28
CA ARG A 654 -16.36 3.46 14.10
C ARG A 654 -15.97 2.03 13.76
N ALA A 655 -15.92 1.67 12.47
CA ALA A 655 -15.49 0.35 12.02
C ALA A 655 -14.09 -0.02 12.55
N ARG A 656 -13.14 0.92 12.47
CA ARG A 656 -11.79 0.73 13.02
C ARG A 656 -11.78 0.59 14.55
N CYS A 657 -12.62 1.35 15.25
CA CYS A 657 -12.79 1.19 16.70
C CYS A 657 -13.35 -0.19 17.06
N SER A 658 -14.37 -0.67 16.35
CA SER A 658 -14.95 -2.00 16.56
C SER A 658 -13.96 -3.13 16.25
N SER A 659 -13.15 -3.00 15.20
CA SER A 659 -12.03 -3.93 14.91
C SER A 659 -11.00 -3.95 16.05
N THR A 660 -10.56 -2.77 16.51
CA THR A 660 -9.61 -2.65 17.64
C THR A 660 -10.19 -3.27 18.92
N TYR A 661 -11.48 -3.04 19.20
CA TYR A 661 -12.17 -3.60 20.35
C TYR A 661 -12.43 -5.12 20.21
N ALA A 662 -12.55 -5.63 18.97
CA ALA A 662 -12.56 -7.07 18.69
C ALA A 662 -11.27 -7.73 19.20
N MET A 663 -10.11 -7.25 18.73
CA MET A 663 -8.80 -7.73 19.15
C MET A 663 -8.59 -7.65 20.68
N LEU A 664 -9.03 -6.55 21.30
CA LEU A 664 -8.92 -6.35 22.75
C LEU A 664 -9.65 -7.43 23.58
N LYS A 665 -10.75 -8.00 23.07
CA LYS A 665 -11.49 -9.08 23.76
C LYS A 665 -10.75 -10.42 23.76
N GLU A 666 -9.75 -10.61 22.90
CA GLU A 666 -8.91 -11.81 22.90
C GLU A 666 -8.00 -11.87 24.15
N ASN A 667 -7.48 -10.72 24.59
CA ASN A 667 -6.64 -10.56 25.78
C ASN A 667 -7.09 -9.35 26.61
N PRO A 668 -8.24 -9.44 27.31
CA PRO A 668 -8.88 -8.29 27.94
C PRO A 668 -8.11 -7.78 29.18
N PRO A 669 -7.91 -6.46 29.32
CA PRO A 669 -7.36 -5.88 30.54
C PRO A 669 -8.32 -6.05 31.73
N GLU A 670 -7.79 -6.07 32.96
CA GLU A 670 -8.58 -6.36 34.18
C GLU A 670 -9.81 -5.45 34.36
N ASN A 671 -9.75 -4.21 33.86
CA ASN A 671 -10.81 -3.20 33.93
C ASN A 671 -11.34 -2.80 32.54
N LEU A 672 -11.59 -3.78 31.65
CA LEU A 672 -12.17 -3.56 30.33
C LEU A 672 -13.49 -2.76 30.39
N LYS A 673 -13.46 -1.53 29.88
CA LYS A 673 -14.64 -0.66 29.69
C LYS A 673 -15.43 -1.13 28.44
N SER A 674 -16.68 -0.70 28.27
CA SER A 674 -17.46 -1.08 27.06
C SER A 674 -16.99 -0.33 25.81
N GLU A 675 -17.29 -0.86 24.62
CA GLU A 675 -16.95 -0.23 23.33
C GLU A 675 -17.49 1.20 23.24
N GLU A 676 -18.78 1.41 23.54
CA GLU A 676 -19.40 2.74 23.64
C GLU A 676 -18.72 3.71 24.63
N GLU A 677 -18.03 3.20 25.66
CA GLU A 677 -17.32 4.05 26.63
C GLU A 677 -15.96 4.49 26.08
N TYR A 678 -15.17 3.58 25.49
CA TYR A 678 -13.91 3.94 24.83
C TYR A 678 -14.14 4.81 23.59
N VAL A 679 -15.10 4.46 22.72
CA VAL A 679 -15.43 5.25 21.51
C VAL A 679 -15.91 6.65 21.90
N ARG A 680 -16.69 6.79 22.98
CA ARG A 680 -17.08 8.12 23.49
C ARG A 680 -15.91 8.88 24.10
N ALA A 681 -15.04 8.22 24.86
CA ALA A 681 -13.84 8.84 25.40
C ALA A 681 -12.92 9.36 24.29
N PHE A 682 -12.81 8.62 23.17
CA PHE A 682 -12.04 9.02 21.99
C PHE A 682 -12.68 10.21 21.26
N ILE A 683 -13.99 10.17 21.00
CA ILE A 683 -14.73 11.29 20.38
C ILE A 683 -14.58 12.57 21.21
N VAL A 684 -14.59 12.50 22.54
CA VAL A 684 -14.34 13.67 23.41
C VAL A 684 -12.93 14.24 23.21
N GLN A 685 -11.90 13.42 22.92
CA GLN A 685 -10.57 13.95 22.61
C GLN A 685 -10.52 14.61 21.22
N ILE A 686 -11.23 14.03 20.23
CA ILE A 686 -11.39 14.62 18.89
C ILE A 686 -12.11 15.97 18.98
N GLU A 687 -13.16 16.08 19.78
CA GLU A 687 -13.88 17.33 20.05
C GLU A 687 -13.03 18.36 20.83
N ARG A 688 -12.08 17.93 21.67
CA ARG A 688 -11.09 18.80 22.33
C ARG A 688 -9.93 19.23 21.42
N ALA A 689 -9.75 18.63 20.25
CA ALA A 689 -8.65 18.92 19.34
C ALA A 689 -9.03 20.03 18.34
N ASP A 690 -9.15 21.27 18.84
CA ASP A 690 -9.53 22.45 18.04
C ASP A 690 -8.35 23.32 17.57
N HIS A 691 -7.17 23.19 18.20
CA HIS A 691 -5.94 23.86 17.77
C HIS A 691 -5.25 23.02 16.69
N ILE A 692 -5.18 23.53 15.45
CA ILE A 692 -4.66 22.78 14.32
C ILE A 692 -3.20 23.14 14.06
N VAL A 693 -2.32 22.14 13.98
CA VAL A 693 -0.88 22.28 13.74
C VAL A 693 -0.65 22.50 12.24
N THR A 694 -0.86 23.73 11.78
CA THR A 694 -0.65 24.18 10.38
C THR A 694 -0.06 25.57 10.35
N GLY A 695 0.87 25.86 9.43
CA GLY A 695 1.41 27.20 9.24
C GLY A 695 2.62 27.22 8.32
N SER A 696 2.97 28.40 7.81
CA SER A 696 4.05 28.51 6.81
C SER A 696 5.42 28.19 7.38
N ARG A 697 6.16 27.33 6.68
CA ARG A 697 7.51 26.88 7.09
C ARG A 697 8.49 28.06 7.16
N ALA A 698 8.42 28.99 6.20
CA ALA A 698 9.27 30.17 6.17
C ALA A 698 9.07 31.08 7.39
N ILE A 699 7.83 31.21 7.87
CA ILE A 699 7.50 32.01 9.06
C ILE A 699 7.96 31.29 10.34
N LEU A 700 7.78 29.98 10.40
CA LEU A 700 8.28 29.15 11.50
C LEU A 700 9.81 29.22 11.60
N ASP A 701 10.55 29.05 10.51
CA ASP A 701 12.02 29.09 10.50
C ASP A 701 12.54 30.47 10.98
N ILE A 702 11.88 31.57 10.58
CA ILE A 702 12.17 32.92 11.12
C ILE A 702 11.96 32.98 12.64
N CYS A 703 10.96 32.31 13.19
CA CYS A 703 10.72 32.29 14.63
C CYS A 703 11.78 31.45 15.38
N LEU A 704 12.18 30.31 14.82
CA LEU A 704 13.16 29.41 15.41
C LEU A 704 14.57 30.01 15.40
N ASP A 705 14.99 30.68 14.30
CA ASP A 705 16.24 31.44 14.22
C ASP A 705 16.45 32.39 15.40
N GLU A 706 15.46 33.27 15.64
CA GLU A 706 15.55 34.30 16.70
C GLU A 706 15.40 33.69 18.11
N ALA A 707 14.65 32.60 18.22
CA ALA A 707 14.51 31.85 19.46
C ALA A 707 15.80 31.13 19.87
N LEU A 708 16.57 30.57 18.94
CA LEU A 708 17.86 29.92 19.21
C LEU A 708 18.85 30.88 19.88
N ALA A 709 18.99 32.10 19.35
CA ALA A 709 19.86 33.12 19.95
C ALA A 709 19.38 33.56 21.36
N PHE A 710 18.07 33.51 21.62
CA PHE A 710 17.50 33.72 22.95
C PHE A 710 17.71 32.51 23.90
N PHE A 711 17.63 31.27 23.40
CA PHE A 711 17.90 30.06 24.19
C PHE A 711 19.38 29.93 24.61
N ASP A 712 20.29 30.45 23.78
CA ASP A 712 21.71 30.66 24.11
C ASP A 712 21.96 31.81 25.11
N GLY A 713 20.93 32.60 25.43
CA GLY A 713 21.04 33.76 26.32
C GLY A 713 21.74 34.98 25.70
N GLN A 714 21.80 35.09 24.37
CA GLN A 714 22.41 36.22 23.68
C GLN A 714 21.56 37.50 23.84
N TYR A 715 20.23 37.36 23.86
CA TYR A 715 19.24 38.44 23.99
C TYR A 715 18.12 38.07 24.98
N SER A 716 17.18 38.99 25.24
CA SER A 716 15.96 38.69 26.01
C SER A 716 14.78 38.28 25.11
N ALA A 717 13.74 37.69 25.70
CA ALA A 717 12.56 37.19 24.96
C ALA A 717 11.84 38.32 24.20
N GLU A 718 11.78 39.52 24.78
CA GLU A 718 11.17 40.70 24.17
C GLU A 718 11.98 41.20 22.97
N HIS A 719 13.31 41.00 22.98
CA HIS A 719 14.16 41.35 21.85
C HIS A 719 14.02 40.35 20.70
N ALA A 720 14.01 39.06 21.00
CA ALA A 720 13.73 38.01 20.01
C ALA A 720 12.33 38.21 19.39
N ALA A 721 11.31 38.49 20.20
CA ALA A 721 9.95 38.79 19.75
C ALA A 721 9.87 40.00 18.80
N GLU A 722 10.62 41.07 19.06
CA GLU A 722 10.69 42.25 18.18
C GLU A 722 11.43 41.93 16.86
N LEU A 723 12.49 41.10 16.90
CA LEU A 723 13.20 40.63 15.70
C LEU A 723 12.32 39.70 14.85
N THR A 724 11.64 38.72 15.45
CA THR A 724 10.65 37.86 14.78
C THR A 724 9.55 38.72 14.15
N ARG A 725 8.96 39.67 14.91
CA ARG A 725 7.91 40.58 14.40
C ARG A 725 8.42 41.40 13.21
N HIS A 726 9.66 41.88 13.24
CA HIS A 726 10.24 42.60 12.10
C HIS A 726 10.47 41.68 10.89
N ARG A 727 11.10 40.51 11.08
CA ARG A 727 11.43 39.58 9.98
C ARG A 727 10.18 39.01 9.31
N VAL A 728 9.19 38.57 10.09
CA VAL A 728 7.92 38.07 9.55
C VAL A 728 7.13 39.17 8.86
N GLN A 729 7.13 40.42 9.38
CA GLN A 729 6.50 41.52 8.64
C GLN A 729 7.21 41.79 7.31
N THR A 730 8.54 41.76 7.26
CA THR A 730 9.30 41.90 6.00
C THR A 730 8.90 40.80 5.01
N TYR A 731 8.86 39.53 5.44
CA TYR A 731 8.41 38.40 4.61
C TYR A 731 7.00 38.61 4.07
N LEU A 732 6.04 38.97 4.95
CA LEU A 732 4.65 39.23 4.59
C LEU A 732 4.47 40.46 3.70
N ASP A 733 5.42 41.41 3.68
CA ASP A 733 5.39 42.57 2.79
C ASP A 733 6.09 42.33 1.44
N GLU A 734 6.98 41.33 1.37
CA GLU A 734 7.66 40.88 0.13
C GLU A 734 6.85 39.81 -0.64
N THR A 735 5.93 39.10 0.01
CA THR A 735 5.10 38.01 -0.55
C THR A 735 3.61 38.39 -0.69
N LYS A 736 3.32 39.64 -1.08
CA LYS A 736 1.96 40.23 -1.21
C LYS A 736 1.52 40.48 -2.66
#